data_AF-A0A2J6IDF3-F1
#
_entry.id   AF-A0A2J6IDF3-F1
#
_cell.length_a   1.000
_cell.length_b   1.000
_cell.length_c   1.000
_cell.angle_alpha   90.00
_cell.angle_beta   90.00
_cell.angle_gamma   90.00
#
_symmetry.space_group_name_H-M   'P 1'
#
loop_
_entity.id
_entity.type
_entity.pdbx_description
1 polymer ?
#
loop_
_entity_poly.entity_id
_entity_poly.type
_entity_poly.pdbx_seq_one_letter_code
_entity_poly.pdbx_strand_id
1 'polypeptide(L)'
;MNSVFSKYLQLLFICFFALTYSSCVRYEGYPMGKVQVCDCETKNISGKKFVGSDTTLPLFDGGSLQTDEISRSGKYSVLTTSKNKYALGNLIKNTMPFMYFKVSVWRFSDNGKGVLVASADNSKGLYVASENAVEKDESGWEKLEMDVFIPHNFKNRDIKIYVWNNGNGNVYFDDLKIQRLSGKEYPKYDINPLRIQIDTSDYLKLEEKRQNAFENGILQTSDNDWVKGILFTDKNVLQAKLRLKGDWLDHLKGEKWSYRIKLKKSYSWNRLRTFSIHTPTARGFLREWVAHKIFESQDILTTRYGFIPVYLNNSSRGLYAWEEHFQKQLLEFRSRREGPILKFSEDGFWQTVKLEAKYEYKTKLPYYKASQIEPFGIGRTLENPVLYNQFLLAHKLMKQYKDQSASVTEIFDLDKFARYFALIDVLRAFHSRAWHNQRMYYNPVLCKLEPIAYDGFGENPSLYLGINNNYVYRILHNNAVHENEYDLVSKMFHDEELVKSYINYLKKYSTINFINEQLSDLYSEIVYYDSLINLEFPGQSFDTSYLYKSAEDIRYYLPELETFLNSYSQQKQPNIYVDTIEYVENIVYDNTPEYFVNAYLNSRFDDSLEIQVFNYYPRKVKLLGTGHNNEFIDFYLPKVINIDPFKNSAQIHSFISDTIANYLFFMADGSDDIFVKEICKWPFPQGETPQQKLLKKVNLVDNNAIEKIEGENIYLKNTEFELSKPLIIPAGYIVNVKAGTKINIVDSAFILSYSAFKFIGEKDNNIIFTSSDFTARGITVLQAEHKSILKYVKFNNLNTFYYEGWGLTGALTFYESDVDLYNITFYRNQCEDALNIIRSDFIVTNSSFDNIYADAFDSDFSTGRVEDVIFTNIGNDAIDFSGSRILIQNTDIIGAEDKGISGGEDSKLEVRNCKIEKSNIGIASKDLSVVKVYDTKVTDCNYGLVLLKKKVEYGPAEIIANNLTISNSKVKHLIEQGSKVTENGLVIKGKEKDVAKLFY
;
A
#
# COMPACT_ATOMS: atom_id res chain seq x y z
N MET A 1 -27.23 -9.18 -74.85
CA MET A 1 -26.03 -9.13 -73.99
C MET A 1 -26.33 -8.83 -72.51
N ASN A 2 -27.34 -8.03 -72.17
CA ASN A 2 -27.58 -7.63 -70.76
C ASN A 2 -28.14 -8.73 -69.81
N SER A 3 -28.85 -9.75 -70.29
CA SER A 3 -29.40 -10.79 -69.40
C SER A 3 -28.37 -11.85 -68.98
N VAL A 4 -27.32 -12.06 -69.78
CA VAL A 4 -26.25 -13.02 -69.48
C VAL A 4 -25.28 -12.43 -68.45
N PHE A 5 -25.00 -11.12 -68.55
CA PHE A 5 -24.12 -10.42 -67.61
C PHE A 5 -24.72 -10.32 -66.20
N SER A 6 -26.04 -10.10 -66.09
CA SER A 6 -26.76 -10.08 -64.81
C SER A 6 -26.75 -11.43 -64.10
N LYS A 7 -26.93 -12.55 -64.83
CA LYS A 7 -26.84 -13.89 -64.25
C LYS A 7 -25.43 -14.25 -63.79
N TYR A 8 -24.39 -13.81 -64.52
CA TYR A 8 -23.00 -13.99 -64.11
C TYR A 8 -22.65 -13.18 -62.85
N LEU A 9 -23.16 -11.95 -62.72
CA LEU A 9 -22.94 -11.12 -61.54
C LEU A 9 -23.66 -11.68 -60.29
N GLN A 10 -24.86 -12.23 -60.47
CA GLN A 10 -25.59 -12.93 -59.40
C GLN A 10 -24.87 -14.22 -58.98
N LEU A 11 -24.34 -15.00 -59.92
CA LEU A 11 -23.53 -16.18 -59.61
C LEU A 11 -22.24 -15.80 -58.89
N LEU A 12 -21.57 -14.71 -59.31
CA LEU A 12 -20.37 -14.20 -58.65
C LEU A 12 -20.68 -13.71 -57.23
N PHE A 13 -21.80 -13.04 -56.99
CA PHE A 13 -22.22 -12.63 -55.65
C PHE A 13 -22.57 -13.83 -54.75
N ILE A 14 -23.25 -14.84 -55.29
CA ILE A 14 -23.57 -16.07 -54.54
C ILE A 14 -22.31 -16.88 -54.26
N CYS A 15 -21.39 -17.00 -55.22
CA CYS A 15 -20.10 -17.66 -55.01
C CYS A 15 -19.22 -16.88 -54.03
N PHE A 16 -19.22 -15.55 -54.07
CA PHE A 16 -18.48 -14.72 -53.12
C PHE A 16 -19.07 -14.83 -51.72
N PHE A 17 -20.41 -14.79 -51.56
CA PHE A 17 -21.08 -15.01 -50.27
C PHE A 17 -20.86 -16.43 -49.76
N ALA A 18 -20.90 -17.45 -50.63
CA ALA A 18 -20.61 -18.83 -50.27
C ALA A 18 -19.13 -19.02 -49.90
N LEU A 19 -18.20 -18.36 -50.59
CA LEU A 19 -16.77 -18.35 -50.27
C LEU A 19 -16.46 -17.61 -48.97
N THR A 20 -17.16 -16.52 -48.65
CA THR A 20 -17.04 -15.83 -47.34
C THR A 20 -17.71 -16.60 -46.20
N TYR A 21 -18.84 -17.29 -46.44
CA TYR A 21 -19.46 -18.16 -45.42
C TYR A 21 -18.63 -19.43 -45.17
N SER A 22 -18.09 -20.06 -46.22
CA SER A 22 -17.25 -21.27 -46.11
C SER A 22 -15.83 -20.99 -45.61
N SER A 23 -15.28 -19.78 -45.80
CA SER A 23 -14.01 -19.37 -45.19
C SER A 23 -14.15 -18.89 -43.73
N CYS A 24 -15.38 -18.68 -43.25
CA CYS A 24 -15.65 -18.33 -41.84
C CYS A 24 -16.11 -19.50 -40.96
N VAL A 25 -16.42 -20.69 -41.50
CA VAL A 25 -16.64 -21.89 -40.68
C VAL A 25 -15.29 -22.53 -40.39
N ARG A 26 -14.56 -21.98 -39.42
CA ARG A 26 -13.37 -22.66 -38.88
C ARG A 26 -13.83 -23.91 -38.13
N TYR A 27 -13.35 -25.08 -38.56
CA TYR A 27 -13.65 -26.35 -37.92
C TYR A 27 -13.06 -26.38 -36.49
N GLU A 28 -13.94 -26.29 -35.48
CA GLU A 28 -13.59 -26.52 -34.09
C GLU A 28 -13.49 -28.03 -33.84
N GLY A 29 -12.31 -28.53 -33.44
CA GLY A 29 -12.13 -29.97 -33.15
C GLY A 29 -12.94 -30.48 -31.96
N TYR A 30 -13.46 -29.56 -31.15
CA TYR A 30 -14.20 -29.86 -29.93
C TYR A 30 -15.31 -28.81 -29.70
N PRO A 31 -16.50 -28.92 -30.31
CA PRO A 31 -17.58 -27.91 -30.25
C PRO A 31 -18.11 -27.63 -28.83
N MET A 32 -18.72 -26.46 -28.62
CA MET A 32 -19.31 -26.05 -27.33
C MET A 32 -20.35 -27.08 -26.85
N GLY A 33 -20.29 -27.47 -25.57
CA GLY A 33 -21.17 -28.47 -24.97
C GLY A 33 -20.73 -29.93 -25.20
N LYS A 34 -19.70 -30.18 -26.02
CA LYS A 34 -19.16 -31.53 -26.20
C LYS A 34 -18.61 -32.08 -24.89
N VAL A 35 -18.82 -33.37 -24.67
CA VAL A 35 -18.32 -34.14 -23.53
C VAL A 35 -17.61 -35.37 -24.08
N GLN A 36 -16.45 -35.68 -23.54
CA GLN A 36 -15.73 -36.93 -23.78
C GLN A 36 -15.48 -37.65 -22.48
N VAL A 37 -15.75 -38.95 -22.44
CA VAL A 37 -15.66 -39.78 -21.23
C VAL A 37 -14.85 -41.05 -21.50
N CYS A 38 -14.00 -41.44 -20.56
CA CYS A 38 -13.32 -42.73 -20.52
C CYS A 38 -13.56 -43.39 -19.16
N ASP A 39 -14.40 -44.41 -19.13
CA ASP A 39 -14.68 -45.29 -17.97
C ASP A 39 -13.75 -46.52 -17.94
N CYS A 40 -12.75 -46.56 -18.81
CA CYS A 40 -11.77 -47.64 -18.91
C CYS A 40 -12.33 -49.03 -19.25
N GLU A 41 -13.61 -49.18 -19.61
CA GLU A 41 -14.23 -50.50 -19.83
C GLU A 41 -13.85 -51.11 -21.19
N THR A 42 -13.84 -50.29 -22.23
CA THR A 42 -13.70 -50.76 -23.62
C THR A 42 -12.33 -50.42 -24.19
N LYS A 43 -11.67 -51.40 -24.82
CA LYS A 43 -10.42 -51.20 -25.57
C LYS A 43 -10.65 -51.23 -27.07
N ASN A 44 -9.78 -50.54 -27.80
CA ASN A 44 -9.74 -50.65 -29.26
C ASN A 44 -9.24 -52.04 -29.69
N ILE A 45 -9.38 -52.36 -30.98
CA ILE A 45 -8.99 -53.67 -31.55
C ILE A 45 -7.53 -54.06 -31.23
N SER A 46 -6.62 -53.09 -31.20
CA SER A 46 -5.20 -53.37 -30.89
C SER A 46 -4.92 -53.55 -29.39
N GLY A 47 -5.90 -53.34 -28.52
CA GLY A 47 -5.76 -53.38 -27.06
C GLY A 47 -4.88 -52.28 -26.46
N LYS A 48 -4.45 -51.28 -27.26
CA LYS A 48 -3.46 -50.25 -26.84
C LYS A 48 -4.12 -48.96 -26.34
N LYS A 49 -5.37 -48.71 -26.73
CA LYS A 49 -6.12 -47.50 -26.37
C LYS A 49 -7.47 -47.87 -25.79
N PHE A 50 -7.97 -47.05 -24.88
CA PHE A 50 -9.37 -47.09 -24.45
C PHE A 50 -10.26 -46.41 -25.49
N VAL A 51 -11.47 -46.93 -25.64
CA VAL A 51 -12.56 -46.32 -26.41
C VAL A 51 -13.45 -45.61 -25.40
N GLY A 52 -13.70 -44.32 -25.61
CA GLY A 52 -14.56 -43.54 -24.74
C GLY A 52 -16.00 -44.04 -24.76
N SER A 53 -16.69 -43.86 -23.66
CA SER A 53 -18.07 -44.33 -23.45
C SER A 53 -19.13 -43.32 -23.86
N ASP A 54 -18.71 -42.18 -24.42
CA ASP A 54 -19.61 -41.20 -25.02
C ASP A 54 -19.94 -41.49 -26.50
N THR A 55 -20.95 -40.80 -27.02
CA THR A 55 -21.44 -40.96 -28.42
C THR A 55 -20.39 -40.68 -29.50
N THR A 56 -19.27 -40.03 -29.18
CA THR A 56 -18.20 -39.71 -30.13
C THR A 56 -17.07 -40.74 -30.16
N LEU A 57 -17.12 -41.75 -29.29
CA LEU A 57 -16.16 -42.87 -29.17
C LEU A 57 -14.68 -42.43 -29.32
N PRO A 58 -14.22 -41.43 -28.56
CA PRO A 58 -12.84 -40.94 -28.66
C PRO A 58 -11.84 -42.00 -28.19
N LEU A 59 -10.59 -41.89 -28.63
CA LEU A 59 -9.53 -42.81 -28.19
C LEU A 59 -8.66 -42.15 -27.13
N PHE A 60 -8.39 -42.90 -26.05
CA PHE A 60 -7.51 -42.49 -24.97
C PHE A 60 -6.31 -43.44 -24.87
N ASP A 61 -5.13 -42.90 -24.60
CA ASP A 61 -3.93 -43.71 -24.40
C ASP A 61 -4.01 -44.56 -23.11
N GLY A 62 -3.23 -45.64 -23.03
CA GLY A 62 -3.11 -46.45 -21.81
C GLY A 62 -3.97 -47.71 -21.75
N GLY A 63 -4.60 -48.14 -22.85
CA GLY A 63 -5.44 -49.35 -22.87
C GLY A 63 -4.70 -50.64 -22.46
N SER A 64 -3.38 -50.70 -22.67
CA SER A 64 -2.53 -51.81 -22.20
C SER A 64 -2.30 -51.81 -20.68
N LEU A 65 -2.72 -50.76 -19.99
CA LEU A 65 -2.61 -50.59 -18.54
C LEU A 65 -3.96 -50.83 -17.83
N GLN A 66 -4.98 -51.31 -18.55
CA GLN A 66 -6.28 -51.69 -17.99
C GLN A 66 -6.11 -52.80 -16.95
N THR A 67 -6.79 -52.69 -15.81
CA THR A 67 -6.79 -53.69 -14.73
C THR A 67 -8.19 -53.86 -14.16
N ASP A 68 -8.50 -55.03 -13.61
CA ASP A 68 -9.70 -55.32 -12.79
C ASP A 68 -9.36 -55.49 -11.30
N GLU A 69 -8.16 -55.10 -10.87
CA GLU A 69 -7.74 -55.16 -9.46
C GLU A 69 -8.63 -54.29 -8.57
N ILE A 70 -8.83 -53.03 -8.95
CA ILE A 70 -9.81 -52.12 -8.37
C ILE A 70 -10.38 -51.22 -9.48
N SER A 71 -11.66 -50.88 -9.39
CA SER A 71 -12.32 -49.92 -10.26
C SER A 71 -13.28 -49.05 -9.45
N ARG A 72 -13.61 -47.88 -9.98
CA ARG A 72 -14.62 -47.01 -9.38
C ARG A 72 -15.97 -47.29 -9.99
N SER A 73 -16.02 -47.28 -11.32
CA SER A 73 -17.21 -47.62 -12.08
C SER A 73 -16.93 -48.88 -12.92
N GLY A 74 -17.99 -49.61 -13.28
CA GLY A 74 -17.83 -50.83 -14.07
C GLY A 74 -16.92 -51.89 -13.42
N LYS A 75 -16.12 -52.55 -14.24
CA LYS A 75 -15.22 -53.65 -13.86
C LYS A 75 -13.73 -53.26 -13.94
N TYR A 76 -13.39 -52.26 -14.74
CA TYR A 76 -12.00 -51.97 -15.09
C TYR A 76 -11.61 -50.53 -14.77
N SER A 77 -10.35 -50.32 -14.40
CA SER A 77 -9.72 -49.00 -14.32
C SER A 77 -8.37 -49.01 -15.02
N VAL A 78 -7.62 -47.91 -14.97
CA VAL A 78 -6.24 -47.89 -15.44
C VAL A 78 -5.23 -47.82 -14.29
N LEU A 79 -4.24 -48.73 -14.30
CA LEU A 79 -3.16 -48.77 -13.32
C LEU A 79 -1.90 -48.09 -13.87
N THR A 80 -1.43 -47.08 -13.15
CA THR A 80 -0.14 -46.42 -13.41
C THR A 80 0.86 -46.71 -12.31
N THR A 81 2.14 -46.85 -12.68
CA THR A 81 3.25 -47.18 -11.76
C THR A 81 4.46 -46.29 -12.05
N SER A 82 5.53 -46.43 -11.24
CA SER A 82 6.80 -45.74 -11.49
C SER A 82 7.45 -46.07 -12.85
N LYS A 83 7.09 -47.20 -13.47
CA LYS A 83 7.54 -47.58 -14.83
C LYS A 83 6.62 -47.05 -15.92
N ASN A 84 5.30 -47.09 -15.70
CA ASN A 84 4.28 -46.63 -16.63
C ASN A 84 3.53 -45.45 -16.01
N LYS A 85 4.14 -44.27 -16.07
CA LYS A 85 3.71 -43.10 -15.30
C LYS A 85 2.52 -42.34 -15.90
N TYR A 86 2.17 -42.57 -17.16
CA TYR A 86 1.16 -41.77 -17.87
C TYR A 86 0.07 -42.65 -18.46
N ALA A 87 -1.18 -42.21 -18.37
CA ALA A 87 -2.35 -42.89 -18.95
C ALA A 87 -3.44 -41.89 -19.34
N LEU A 88 -4.54 -42.40 -19.94
CA LEU A 88 -5.73 -41.66 -20.34
C LEU A 88 -5.44 -40.42 -21.21
N GLY A 89 -4.38 -40.50 -22.01
CA GLY A 89 -3.95 -39.41 -22.87
C GLY A 89 -4.97 -39.14 -23.98
N ASN A 90 -5.48 -37.91 -24.06
CA ASN A 90 -6.38 -37.42 -25.10
C ASN A 90 -5.82 -36.14 -25.73
N LEU A 91 -5.68 -36.14 -27.05
CA LEU A 91 -5.23 -34.97 -27.81
C LEU A 91 -6.44 -34.23 -28.38
N ILE A 92 -6.73 -33.06 -27.86
CA ILE A 92 -7.78 -32.17 -28.36
C ILE A 92 -7.14 -31.25 -29.39
N LYS A 93 -7.51 -31.46 -30.65
CA LYS A 93 -6.96 -30.69 -31.78
C LYS A 93 -7.75 -29.42 -32.07
N ASN A 94 -7.09 -28.44 -32.68
CA ASN A 94 -7.73 -27.22 -33.18
C ASN A 94 -8.52 -26.43 -32.12
N THR A 95 -8.03 -26.39 -30.88
CA THR A 95 -8.52 -25.45 -29.87
C THR A 95 -8.34 -24.01 -30.32
N MET A 96 -9.25 -23.14 -29.87
CA MET A 96 -9.23 -21.72 -30.16
C MET A 96 -9.01 -20.93 -28.86
N PRO A 97 -8.41 -19.73 -28.95
CA PRO A 97 -8.36 -18.77 -27.85
C PRO A 97 -9.70 -18.65 -27.11
N PHE A 98 -9.60 -18.55 -25.78
CA PHE A 98 -10.74 -18.38 -24.85
C PHE A 98 -11.70 -19.57 -24.76
N MET A 99 -11.42 -20.71 -25.40
CA MET A 99 -12.14 -21.94 -25.06
C MET A 99 -11.90 -22.30 -23.60
N TYR A 100 -12.96 -22.80 -22.96
CA TYR A 100 -12.96 -23.21 -21.56
C TYR A 100 -13.39 -24.67 -21.45
N PHE A 101 -12.56 -25.46 -20.77
CA PHE A 101 -12.81 -26.87 -20.51
C PHE A 101 -12.84 -27.14 -19.01
N LYS A 102 -13.78 -27.96 -18.60
CA LYS A 102 -13.84 -28.58 -17.28
C LYS A 102 -13.42 -30.03 -17.42
N VAL A 103 -12.37 -30.42 -16.71
CA VAL A 103 -11.80 -31.78 -16.80
C VAL A 103 -11.80 -32.40 -15.42
N SER A 104 -12.26 -33.65 -15.31
CA SER A 104 -12.23 -34.40 -14.06
C SER A 104 -11.82 -35.85 -14.25
N VAL A 105 -11.20 -36.46 -13.26
CA VAL A 105 -10.89 -37.90 -13.23
C VAL A 105 -10.96 -38.38 -11.78
N TRP A 106 -11.30 -39.64 -11.56
CA TRP A 106 -11.21 -40.25 -10.25
C TRP A 106 -9.89 -40.97 -10.08
N ARG A 107 -9.32 -40.88 -8.89
CA ARG A 107 -8.03 -41.40 -8.49
C ARG A 107 -8.20 -42.28 -7.26
N PHE A 108 -7.53 -43.41 -7.23
CA PHE A 108 -7.29 -44.16 -6.00
C PHE A 108 -5.78 -44.32 -5.79
N SER A 109 -5.28 -43.83 -4.66
CA SER A 109 -3.88 -44.00 -4.27
C SER A 109 -3.69 -43.94 -2.75
N ASP A 110 -2.76 -44.74 -2.24
CA ASP A 110 -2.52 -44.86 -0.79
C ASP A 110 -1.89 -43.61 -0.16
N ASN A 111 -1.33 -42.72 -0.97
CA ASN A 111 -0.55 -41.56 -0.53
C ASN A 111 -0.97 -40.25 -1.22
N GLY A 112 -2.15 -40.23 -1.86
CA GLY A 112 -2.66 -39.07 -2.59
C GLY A 112 -1.82 -38.66 -3.81
N LYS A 113 -0.88 -39.50 -4.28
CA LYS A 113 -0.13 -39.26 -5.53
C LYS A 113 -0.97 -39.59 -6.75
N GLY A 114 -0.65 -38.95 -7.86
CA GLY A 114 -1.42 -39.00 -9.09
C GLY A 114 -2.02 -37.65 -9.43
N VAL A 115 -1.80 -37.17 -10.64
CA VAL A 115 -2.12 -35.80 -11.05
C VAL A 115 -2.90 -35.83 -12.35
N LEU A 116 -3.95 -35.03 -12.45
CA LEU A 116 -4.63 -34.74 -13.71
C LEU A 116 -3.92 -33.56 -14.38
N VAL A 117 -3.59 -33.66 -15.66
CA VAL A 117 -2.79 -32.66 -16.38
C VAL A 117 -3.43 -32.26 -17.70
N ALA A 118 -3.39 -30.96 -18.00
CA ALA A 118 -3.69 -30.37 -19.30
C ALA A 118 -2.49 -29.56 -19.77
N SER A 119 -1.88 -29.91 -20.90
CA SER A 119 -0.68 -29.22 -21.39
C SER A 119 -0.65 -29.05 -22.90
N ALA A 120 0.10 -28.05 -23.36
CA ALA A 120 0.59 -28.00 -24.74
C ALA A 120 1.75 -28.99 -24.94
N ASP A 121 2.09 -29.32 -26.20
CA ASP A 121 3.12 -30.32 -26.53
C ASP A 121 4.50 -30.09 -25.88
N ASN A 122 4.89 -28.83 -25.65
CA ASN A 122 6.15 -28.47 -24.99
C ASN A 122 5.95 -27.79 -23.63
N SER A 123 4.73 -27.82 -23.07
CA SER A 123 4.30 -27.11 -21.85
C SER A 123 4.51 -25.58 -21.85
N LYS A 124 5.12 -24.99 -22.89
CA LYS A 124 5.25 -23.54 -23.05
C LYS A 124 3.89 -23.00 -23.52
N GLY A 125 3.34 -22.06 -22.77
CA GLY A 125 2.08 -21.37 -23.10
C GLY A 125 0.82 -21.95 -22.44
N LEU A 126 0.78 -23.24 -22.12
CA LEU A 126 -0.32 -23.84 -21.34
C LEU A 126 0.16 -25.10 -20.60
N TYR A 127 0.10 -25.05 -19.27
CA TYR A 127 0.25 -26.21 -18.39
C TYR A 127 -0.62 -25.97 -17.15
N VAL A 128 -1.61 -26.83 -16.95
CA VAL A 128 -2.50 -26.82 -15.78
C VAL A 128 -2.52 -28.23 -15.22
N ALA A 129 -2.38 -28.36 -13.90
CA ALA A 129 -2.37 -29.64 -13.22
C ALA A 129 -3.20 -29.56 -11.94
N SER A 130 -3.87 -30.66 -11.60
CA SER A 130 -4.66 -30.79 -10.38
C SER A 130 -4.28 -32.07 -9.65
N GLU A 131 -3.93 -31.91 -8.37
CA GLU A 131 -3.54 -32.99 -7.46
C GLU A 131 -4.42 -33.09 -6.21
N ASN A 132 -5.19 -32.03 -5.92
CA ASN A 132 -6.07 -31.98 -4.75
C ASN A 132 -7.45 -32.52 -5.11
N ALA A 133 -7.98 -33.39 -4.26
CA ALA A 133 -9.31 -33.95 -4.43
C ALA A 133 -10.38 -32.90 -4.13
N VAL A 134 -11.36 -32.74 -5.01
CA VAL A 134 -12.55 -31.90 -4.77
C VAL A 134 -13.69 -32.67 -4.09
N GLU A 135 -13.62 -34.00 -4.14
CA GLU A 135 -14.63 -34.91 -3.61
C GLU A 135 -13.96 -36.25 -3.29
N LYS A 136 -14.43 -36.95 -2.26
CA LYS A 136 -14.01 -38.31 -1.92
C LYS A 136 -15.24 -39.16 -1.66
N ASP A 137 -15.31 -40.34 -2.26
CA ASP A 137 -16.43 -41.27 -2.05
C ASP A 137 -16.17 -42.24 -0.89
N GLU A 138 -17.21 -42.99 -0.51
CA GLU A 138 -17.17 -43.94 0.60
C GLU A 138 -16.16 -45.09 0.38
N SER A 139 -15.81 -45.37 -0.88
CA SER A 139 -14.84 -46.41 -1.25
C SER A 139 -13.40 -45.90 -1.27
N GLY A 140 -13.18 -44.62 -0.94
CA GLY A 140 -11.86 -44.01 -0.85
C GLY A 140 -11.33 -43.45 -2.17
N TRP A 141 -12.12 -43.46 -3.26
CA TRP A 141 -11.74 -42.81 -4.50
C TRP A 141 -11.87 -41.30 -4.36
N GLU A 142 -10.95 -40.58 -4.99
CA GLU A 142 -10.80 -39.13 -4.92
C GLU A 142 -10.99 -38.51 -6.29
N LYS A 143 -11.90 -37.56 -6.41
CA LYS A 143 -12.14 -36.84 -7.66
C LYS A 143 -11.16 -35.69 -7.80
N LEU A 144 -10.35 -35.70 -8.84
CA LEU A 144 -9.57 -34.56 -9.29
C LEU A 144 -10.37 -33.78 -10.32
N GLU A 145 -10.35 -32.45 -10.23
CA GLU A 145 -11.03 -31.56 -11.17
C GLU A 145 -10.13 -30.35 -11.48
N MET A 146 -10.19 -29.86 -12.72
CA MET A 146 -9.51 -28.62 -13.12
C MET A 146 -10.28 -27.82 -14.19
N ASP A 147 -10.05 -26.52 -14.14
CA ASP A 147 -10.46 -25.53 -15.13
C ASP A 147 -9.32 -25.28 -16.13
N VAL A 148 -9.56 -25.48 -17.42
CA VAL A 148 -8.56 -25.23 -18.49
C VAL A 148 -9.05 -24.11 -19.39
N PHE A 149 -8.35 -22.98 -19.35
CA PHE A 149 -8.60 -21.82 -20.23
C PHE A 149 -7.53 -21.77 -21.31
N ILE A 150 -7.95 -21.68 -22.57
CA ILE A 150 -7.02 -21.48 -23.69
C ILE A 150 -6.61 -20.01 -23.77
N PRO A 151 -5.32 -19.66 -23.63
CA PRO A 151 -4.85 -18.27 -23.68
C PRO A 151 -5.05 -17.61 -25.06
N HIS A 152 -5.04 -16.28 -25.09
CA HIS A 152 -5.19 -15.53 -26.34
C HIS A 152 -4.09 -15.84 -27.38
N ASN A 153 -2.85 -15.87 -26.91
CA ASN A 153 -1.65 -16.06 -27.72
C ASN A 153 -1.30 -17.55 -27.94
N PHE A 154 -2.25 -18.48 -27.73
CA PHE A 154 -2.02 -19.91 -27.85
C PHE A 154 -1.81 -20.30 -29.32
N LYS A 155 -0.53 -20.35 -29.74
CA LYS A 155 -0.10 -20.62 -31.14
C LYS A 155 -0.22 -22.10 -31.50
N ASN A 156 0.12 -23.00 -30.59
CA ASN A 156 -0.17 -24.42 -30.74
C ASN A 156 -1.67 -24.59 -30.52
N ARG A 157 -2.41 -25.23 -31.43
CA ARG A 157 -3.87 -25.39 -31.27
C ARG A 157 -4.23 -26.71 -30.62
N ASP A 158 -3.25 -27.52 -30.25
CA ASP A 158 -3.50 -28.84 -29.71
C ASP A 158 -3.17 -28.85 -28.22
N ILE A 159 -4.09 -29.36 -27.41
CA ILE A 159 -3.88 -29.60 -25.98
C ILE A 159 -3.97 -31.08 -25.68
N LYS A 160 -3.11 -31.56 -24.79
CA LYS A 160 -3.13 -32.93 -24.30
C LYS A 160 -3.67 -32.95 -22.88
N ILE A 161 -4.74 -33.72 -22.67
CA ILE A 161 -5.24 -34.10 -21.35
C ILE A 161 -4.70 -35.48 -21.01
N TYR A 162 -4.17 -35.69 -19.82
CA TYR A 162 -3.68 -37.00 -19.38
C TYR A 162 -3.60 -37.07 -17.85
N VAL A 163 -3.41 -38.28 -17.33
CA VAL A 163 -3.08 -38.51 -15.91
C VAL A 163 -1.62 -38.90 -15.75
N TRP A 164 -1.02 -38.48 -14.64
CA TRP A 164 0.39 -38.67 -14.33
C TRP A 164 0.59 -39.19 -12.90
N ASN A 165 1.21 -40.37 -12.76
CA ASN A 165 1.75 -40.86 -11.50
C ASN A 165 3.08 -40.17 -11.19
N ASN A 166 3.03 -39.20 -10.29
CA ASN A 166 4.18 -38.47 -9.76
C ASN A 166 4.80 -39.12 -8.51
N GLY A 167 4.41 -40.36 -8.18
CA GLY A 167 4.90 -41.13 -7.04
C GLY A 167 5.62 -42.42 -7.43
N ASN A 168 5.98 -43.20 -6.43
CA ASN A 168 6.64 -44.51 -6.59
C ASN A 168 5.67 -45.71 -6.46
N GLY A 169 4.47 -45.48 -5.90
CA GLY A 169 3.44 -46.50 -5.69
C GLY A 169 2.48 -46.66 -6.87
N ASN A 170 1.52 -47.57 -6.71
CA ASN A 170 0.43 -47.76 -7.68
C ASN A 170 -0.59 -46.63 -7.55
N VAL A 171 -1.06 -46.13 -8.68
CA VAL A 171 -2.15 -45.16 -8.74
C VAL A 171 -3.14 -45.62 -9.80
N TYR A 172 -4.40 -45.75 -9.40
CA TYR A 172 -5.48 -46.14 -10.27
C TYR A 172 -6.27 -44.89 -10.67
N PHE A 173 -6.63 -44.81 -11.94
CA PHE A 173 -7.49 -43.75 -12.44
C PHE A 173 -8.70 -44.33 -13.14
N ASP A 174 -9.83 -43.63 -13.00
CA ASP A 174 -11.09 -44.05 -13.60
C ASP A 174 -11.96 -42.83 -13.94
N ASP A 175 -12.96 -43.03 -14.79
CA ASP A 175 -13.99 -42.04 -15.12
C ASP A 175 -13.44 -40.66 -15.55
N LEU A 176 -12.45 -40.62 -16.47
CA LEU A 176 -11.96 -39.35 -17.03
C LEU A 176 -13.07 -38.70 -17.85
N LYS A 177 -13.39 -37.45 -17.53
CA LYS A 177 -14.37 -36.62 -18.24
C LYS A 177 -13.71 -35.32 -18.68
N ILE A 178 -13.84 -34.99 -19.96
CA ILE A 178 -13.46 -33.71 -20.56
C ILE A 178 -14.76 -33.06 -21.05
N GLN A 179 -15.04 -31.81 -20.67
CA GLN A 179 -16.25 -31.10 -21.10
C GLN A 179 -15.90 -29.69 -21.55
N ARG A 180 -16.35 -29.28 -22.74
CA ARG A 180 -16.27 -27.88 -23.18
C ARG A 180 -17.51 -27.12 -22.74
N LEU A 181 -17.30 -26.03 -22.02
CA LEU A 181 -18.35 -25.13 -21.53
C LEU A 181 -18.26 -23.78 -22.24
N SER A 182 -19.32 -22.97 -22.14
CA SER A 182 -19.34 -21.60 -22.70
C SER A 182 -18.45 -20.63 -21.91
N GLY A 183 -18.24 -20.91 -20.63
CA GLY A 183 -17.44 -20.10 -19.71
C GLY A 183 -17.49 -20.69 -18.31
N LYS A 184 -16.76 -20.10 -17.36
CA LYS A 184 -16.75 -20.54 -15.96
C LYS A 184 -18.07 -20.15 -15.29
N GLU A 185 -18.71 -21.11 -14.64
CA GLU A 185 -19.82 -20.84 -13.73
C GLU A 185 -19.27 -20.49 -12.35
N TYR A 186 -19.74 -19.36 -11.79
CA TYR A 186 -19.34 -18.89 -10.48
C TYR A 186 -20.44 -19.16 -9.45
N PRO A 187 -20.09 -19.51 -8.20
CA PRO A 187 -21.08 -19.75 -7.16
C PRO A 187 -21.86 -18.48 -6.84
N LYS A 188 -23.07 -18.67 -6.30
CA LYS A 188 -23.85 -17.58 -5.72
C LYS A 188 -23.38 -17.33 -4.29
N TYR A 189 -23.21 -16.05 -3.96
CA TYR A 189 -22.78 -15.60 -2.65
C TYR A 189 -23.93 -14.93 -1.93
N ASP A 190 -24.09 -15.21 -0.63
CA ASP A 190 -25.06 -14.56 0.26
C ASP A 190 -24.47 -13.30 0.90
N ILE A 191 -23.79 -12.48 0.08
CA ILE A 191 -23.29 -11.17 0.45
C ILE A 191 -23.43 -10.22 -0.72
N ASN A 192 -23.54 -8.94 -0.40
CA ASN A 192 -23.79 -7.91 -1.38
C ASN A 192 -22.61 -7.73 -2.34
N PRO A 193 -22.83 -7.89 -3.66
CA PRO A 193 -21.75 -7.83 -4.63
C PRO A 193 -21.37 -6.40 -4.98
N LEU A 194 -20.13 -6.21 -5.42
CA LEU A 194 -19.72 -5.02 -6.16
C LEU A 194 -20.13 -5.21 -7.64
N ARG A 195 -21.09 -4.42 -8.12
CA ARG A 195 -21.51 -4.47 -9.52
C ARG A 195 -20.87 -3.35 -10.31
N ILE A 196 -20.26 -3.68 -11.43
CA ILE A 196 -19.55 -2.75 -12.31
C ILE A 196 -20.25 -2.77 -13.66
N GLN A 197 -20.60 -1.58 -14.15
CA GLN A 197 -21.09 -1.35 -15.50
C GLN A 197 -20.08 -0.50 -16.27
N ILE A 198 -19.74 -0.94 -17.47
CA ILE A 198 -18.87 -0.24 -18.42
C ILE A 198 -19.50 -0.29 -19.81
N ASP A 199 -19.45 0.82 -20.52
CA ASP A 199 -19.96 0.90 -21.88
C ASP A 199 -19.19 -0.03 -22.82
N THR A 200 -19.84 -0.50 -23.88
CA THR A 200 -19.24 -1.47 -24.82
C THR A 200 -17.92 -0.96 -25.42
N SER A 201 -17.84 0.31 -25.80
CA SER A 201 -16.59 0.89 -26.34
C SER A 201 -15.45 0.89 -25.32
N ASP A 202 -15.76 1.17 -24.05
CA ASP A 202 -14.80 1.18 -22.96
C ASP A 202 -14.36 -0.25 -22.60
N TYR A 203 -15.27 -1.22 -22.64
CA TYR A 203 -14.93 -2.64 -22.50
C TYR A 203 -14.00 -3.12 -23.61
N LEU A 204 -14.31 -2.80 -24.87
CA LEU A 204 -13.47 -3.20 -26.02
C LEU A 204 -12.05 -2.61 -25.92
N LYS A 205 -11.92 -1.38 -25.41
CA LYS A 205 -10.60 -0.78 -25.14
C LYS A 205 -9.81 -1.57 -24.07
N LEU A 206 -10.47 -2.03 -23.01
CA LEU A 206 -9.82 -2.89 -22.01
C LEU A 206 -9.45 -4.26 -22.60
N GLU A 207 -10.30 -4.81 -23.47
CA GLU A 207 -10.03 -6.07 -24.15
C GLU A 207 -8.83 -5.96 -25.09
N GLU A 208 -8.73 -4.90 -25.88
CA GLU A 208 -7.56 -4.60 -26.72
C GLU A 208 -6.29 -4.48 -25.86
N LYS A 209 -6.36 -3.76 -24.74
CA LYS A 209 -5.23 -3.65 -23.81
C LYS A 209 -4.80 -5.00 -23.26
N ARG A 210 -5.76 -5.88 -22.95
CA ARG A 210 -5.51 -7.25 -22.51
C ARG A 210 -4.87 -8.08 -23.62
N GLN A 211 -5.33 -7.97 -24.87
CA GLN A 211 -4.74 -8.67 -26.02
C GLN A 211 -3.27 -8.26 -26.20
N ASN A 212 -3.01 -6.95 -26.17
CA ASN A 212 -1.65 -6.40 -26.20
C ASN A 212 -0.77 -6.93 -25.06
N ALA A 213 -1.32 -7.13 -23.86
CA ALA A 213 -0.57 -7.72 -22.75
C ALA A 213 -0.16 -9.18 -23.03
N PHE A 214 -1.08 -10.01 -23.53
CA PHE A 214 -0.76 -11.40 -23.90
C PHE A 214 0.25 -11.49 -25.05
N GLU A 215 0.23 -10.57 -25.99
CA GLU A 215 1.20 -10.49 -27.08
C GLU A 215 2.59 -10.08 -26.57
N ASN A 216 2.64 -9.14 -25.62
CA ASN A 216 3.88 -8.66 -25.01
C ASN A 216 4.44 -9.59 -23.92
N GLY A 217 3.64 -10.53 -23.41
CA GLY A 217 3.98 -11.40 -22.26
C GLY A 217 3.80 -10.75 -20.89
N ILE A 218 3.49 -9.45 -20.83
CA ILE A 218 3.34 -8.65 -19.62
C ILE A 218 2.34 -7.50 -19.85
N LEU A 219 1.63 -7.07 -18.80
CA LEU A 219 0.78 -5.87 -18.83
C LEU A 219 1.61 -4.63 -18.47
N GLN A 220 1.75 -3.69 -19.41
CA GLN A 220 2.28 -2.35 -19.14
C GLN A 220 1.13 -1.35 -19.10
N THR A 221 1.02 -0.55 -18.04
CA THR A 221 -0.11 0.38 -17.86
C THR A 221 0.32 1.84 -17.93
N SER A 222 -0.56 2.71 -18.44
CA SER A 222 -0.36 4.16 -18.61
C SER A 222 -1.61 4.94 -18.19
N ASP A 223 -1.51 6.28 -18.15
CA ASP A 223 -2.65 7.16 -17.83
C ASP A 223 -3.72 7.19 -18.93
N ASN A 224 -3.41 6.76 -20.15
CA ASN A 224 -4.38 6.65 -21.23
C ASN A 224 -5.25 5.38 -21.14
N ASP A 225 -4.91 4.44 -20.25
CA ASP A 225 -5.62 3.15 -20.13
C ASP A 225 -6.90 3.23 -19.28
N TRP A 226 -7.19 4.38 -18.65
CA TRP A 226 -8.42 4.54 -17.86
C TRP A 226 -9.66 4.64 -18.75
N VAL A 227 -10.69 3.85 -18.39
CA VAL A 227 -12.03 3.88 -19.00
C VAL A 227 -13.08 4.31 -17.98
N LYS A 228 -14.25 4.78 -18.42
CA LYS A 228 -15.32 5.18 -17.51
C LYS A 228 -16.10 3.94 -17.05
N GLY A 229 -16.63 4.00 -15.84
CA GLY A 229 -17.54 2.98 -15.35
C GLY A 229 -18.41 3.47 -14.21
N ILE A 230 -19.43 2.67 -13.89
CA ILE A 230 -20.37 2.93 -12.80
C ILE A 230 -20.33 1.72 -11.87
N LEU A 231 -20.11 1.99 -10.59
CA LEU A 231 -20.20 1.00 -9.53
C LEU A 231 -21.57 1.10 -8.87
N PHE A 232 -22.26 -0.02 -8.72
CA PHE A 232 -23.47 -0.13 -7.93
C PHE A 232 -23.16 -0.92 -6.66
N THR A 233 -23.52 -0.32 -5.54
CA THR A 233 -23.53 -0.95 -4.22
C THR A 233 -24.97 -0.94 -3.71
N ASP A 234 -25.25 -1.57 -2.57
CA ASP A 234 -26.62 -1.70 -2.04
C ASP A 234 -27.36 -0.38 -1.87
N LYS A 235 -26.61 0.72 -1.71
CA LYS A 235 -27.16 2.03 -1.36
C LYS A 235 -26.82 3.12 -2.35
N ASN A 236 -25.82 2.93 -3.22
CA ASN A 236 -25.23 4.02 -3.98
C ASN A 236 -24.88 3.64 -5.42
N VAL A 237 -25.02 4.63 -6.30
CA VAL A 237 -24.47 4.64 -7.66
C VAL A 237 -23.23 5.53 -7.65
N LEU A 238 -22.06 4.94 -7.90
CA LEU A 238 -20.77 5.60 -7.78
C LEU A 238 -20.12 5.72 -9.15
N GLN A 239 -19.77 6.95 -9.54
CA GLN A 239 -19.05 7.17 -10.79
C GLN A 239 -17.55 6.89 -10.59
N ALA A 240 -16.98 6.08 -11.49
CA ALA A 240 -15.61 5.62 -11.39
C ALA A 240 -14.88 5.69 -12.74
N LYS A 241 -13.56 5.54 -12.66
CA LYS A 241 -12.71 5.11 -13.75
C LYS A 241 -12.08 3.76 -13.41
N LEU A 242 -11.85 2.92 -14.40
CA LEU A 242 -11.24 1.62 -14.26
C LEU A 242 -10.09 1.45 -15.26
N ARG A 243 -9.08 0.66 -14.90
CA ARG A 243 -8.07 0.13 -15.83
C ARG A 243 -7.67 -1.27 -15.39
N LEU A 244 -7.09 -2.07 -16.28
CA LEU A 244 -6.50 -3.36 -15.89
C LEU A 244 -5.39 -3.17 -14.85
N LYS A 245 -5.24 -4.15 -13.94
CA LYS A 245 -4.20 -4.18 -12.89
C LYS A 245 -3.37 -5.44 -13.00
N GLY A 246 -2.12 -5.33 -12.52
CA GLY A 246 -1.15 -6.40 -12.42
C GLY A 246 -0.08 -6.21 -13.47
N ASP A 247 1.10 -6.80 -13.26
CA ASP A 247 2.14 -6.83 -14.28
C ASP A 247 2.08 -8.19 -15.00
N TRP A 248 1.99 -9.27 -14.22
CA TRP A 248 1.87 -10.64 -14.73
C TRP A 248 0.48 -10.97 -15.31
N LEU A 249 0.48 -11.89 -16.29
CA LEU A 249 -0.72 -12.28 -17.03
C LEU A 249 -1.72 -13.12 -16.22
N ASP A 250 -1.34 -13.62 -15.04
CA ASP A 250 -2.23 -14.32 -14.11
C ASP A 250 -3.40 -13.44 -13.66
N HIS A 251 -3.20 -12.12 -13.58
CA HIS A 251 -4.25 -11.13 -13.32
C HIS A 251 -5.30 -11.01 -14.44
N LEU A 252 -5.03 -11.54 -15.64
CA LEU A 252 -5.85 -11.37 -16.86
C LEU A 252 -6.39 -12.69 -17.43
N LYS A 253 -6.18 -13.81 -16.72
CA LYS A 253 -6.60 -15.15 -17.14
C LYS A 253 -8.12 -15.30 -17.15
N GLY A 254 -8.62 -16.04 -18.15
CA GLY A 254 -10.05 -16.31 -18.32
C GLY A 254 -10.89 -15.03 -18.36
N GLU A 255 -12.02 -15.05 -17.67
CA GLU A 255 -12.95 -13.92 -17.55
C GLU A 255 -12.79 -13.11 -16.25
N LYS A 256 -11.87 -13.52 -15.37
CA LYS A 256 -11.68 -12.95 -14.02
C LYS A 256 -10.56 -11.92 -13.98
N TRP A 257 -10.70 -10.84 -14.75
CA TRP A 257 -9.64 -9.83 -14.88
C TRP A 257 -9.52 -8.97 -13.62
N SER A 258 -8.31 -8.55 -13.31
CA SER A 258 -8.01 -7.64 -12.20
C SER A 258 -8.11 -6.18 -12.64
N TYR A 259 -8.65 -5.32 -11.77
CA TYR A 259 -8.88 -3.91 -12.07
C TYR A 259 -8.32 -3.00 -10.98
N ARG A 260 -7.82 -1.83 -11.37
CA ARG A 260 -7.70 -0.68 -10.48
C ARG A 260 -8.89 0.24 -10.72
N ILE A 261 -9.55 0.65 -9.65
CA ILE A 261 -10.77 1.44 -9.65
C ILE A 261 -10.51 2.77 -8.93
N LYS A 262 -10.88 3.88 -9.56
CA LYS A 262 -10.75 5.24 -9.02
C LYS A 262 -12.10 5.94 -9.06
N LEU A 263 -12.65 6.25 -7.89
CA LEU A 263 -13.92 6.97 -7.74
C LEU A 263 -13.74 8.48 -8.00
N LYS A 264 -14.77 9.14 -8.54
CA LYS A 264 -14.78 10.61 -8.63
C LYS A 264 -14.75 11.25 -7.23
N LYS A 265 -14.32 12.53 -7.16
CA LYS A 265 -14.07 13.26 -5.90
C LYS A 265 -15.23 13.25 -4.90
N SER A 266 -16.47 13.19 -5.37
CA SER A 266 -17.69 13.19 -4.55
C SER A 266 -18.07 11.82 -3.96
N TYR A 267 -17.33 10.76 -4.27
CA TYR A 267 -17.69 9.39 -3.94
C TYR A 267 -16.58 8.66 -3.19
N SER A 268 -17.00 7.77 -2.30
CA SER A 268 -16.17 6.76 -1.65
C SER A 268 -16.93 5.43 -1.58
N TRP A 269 -16.19 4.34 -1.43
CA TRP A 269 -16.73 3.01 -1.13
C TRP A 269 -15.89 2.41 -0.01
N ASN A 270 -16.52 1.99 1.10
CA ASN A 270 -15.79 1.47 2.26
C ASN A 270 -14.69 2.44 2.77
N ARG A 271 -14.97 3.76 2.75
CA ARG A 271 -13.99 4.83 3.04
C ARG A 271 -12.75 4.82 2.11
N LEU A 272 -12.85 4.20 0.93
CA LEU A 272 -11.82 4.16 -0.11
C LEU A 272 -12.24 5.04 -1.28
N ARG A 273 -11.26 5.70 -1.91
CA ARG A 273 -11.45 6.44 -3.17
C ARG A 273 -10.76 5.78 -4.35
N THR A 274 -9.65 5.10 -4.10
CA THR A 274 -8.96 4.29 -5.09
C THR A 274 -8.63 2.96 -4.46
N PHE A 275 -8.96 1.87 -5.16
CA PHE A 275 -8.72 0.51 -4.70
C PHE A 275 -8.59 -0.40 -5.90
N SER A 276 -8.15 -1.62 -5.63
CA SER A 276 -7.98 -2.66 -6.62
C SER A 276 -8.94 -3.81 -6.34
N ILE A 277 -9.33 -4.54 -7.37
CA ILE A 277 -9.94 -5.86 -7.25
C ILE A 277 -9.12 -6.85 -8.07
N HIS A 278 -8.82 -8.02 -7.51
CA HIS A 278 -8.09 -9.09 -8.20
C HIS A 278 -8.57 -10.48 -7.76
N THR A 279 -8.20 -11.51 -8.52
CA THR A 279 -8.45 -12.90 -8.11
C THR A 279 -7.73 -13.22 -6.80
N PRO A 280 -8.38 -13.87 -5.80
CA PRO A 280 -7.72 -14.28 -4.56
C PRO A 280 -6.43 -15.08 -4.75
N THR A 281 -6.36 -15.85 -5.84
CA THR A 281 -5.18 -16.66 -6.21
C THR A 281 -3.91 -15.83 -6.42
N ALA A 282 -4.03 -14.59 -6.90
CA ALA A 282 -2.88 -13.73 -7.23
C ALA A 282 -2.14 -13.19 -5.99
N ARG A 283 -2.70 -13.42 -4.80
CA ARG A 283 -2.16 -12.99 -3.50
C ARG A 283 -2.24 -14.09 -2.44
N GLY A 284 -2.34 -15.37 -2.83
CA GLY A 284 -2.37 -16.46 -1.85
C GLY A 284 -3.57 -16.49 -0.92
N PHE A 285 -4.74 -16.07 -1.43
CA PHE A 285 -6.01 -16.16 -0.73
C PHE A 285 -6.00 -15.44 0.63
N LEU A 286 -6.37 -16.16 1.71
CA LEU A 286 -6.54 -15.60 3.05
C LEU A 286 -5.21 -15.28 3.73
N ARG A 287 -4.08 -15.82 3.25
CA ARG A 287 -2.75 -15.55 3.82
C ARG A 287 -2.40 -14.07 3.78
N GLU A 288 -2.66 -13.39 2.65
CA GLU A 288 -2.42 -11.94 2.51
C GLU A 288 -3.27 -11.15 3.50
N TRP A 289 -4.55 -11.52 3.61
CA TRP A 289 -5.47 -10.86 4.53
C TRP A 289 -5.04 -11.01 6.00
N VAL A 290 -4.64 -12.23 6.42
CA VAL A 290 -4.14 -12.46 7.79
C VAL A 290 -2.85 -11.67 8.03
N ALA A 291 -1.94 -11.62 7.06
CA ALA A 291 -0.73 -10.82 7.17
C ALA A 291 -1.04 -9.34 7.38
N HIS A 292 -1.95 -8.75 6.58
CA HIS A 292 -2.41 -7.37 6.77
C HIS A 292 -3.00 -7.11 8.15
N LYS A 293 -3.80 -8.04 8.67
CA LYS A 293 -4.39 -7.90 10.01
C LYS A 293 -3.35 -7.94 11.13
N ILE A 294 -2.32 -8.78 11.00
CA ILE A 294 -1.22 -8.85 11.97
C ILE A 294 -0.31 -7.61 11.87
N PHE A 295 -0.05 -7.09 10.66
CA PHE A 295 0.66 -5.81 10.51
C PHE A 295 -0.13 -4.66 11.17
N GLU A 296 -1.45 -4.60 10.95
CA GLU A 296 -2.33 -3.62 11.56
C GLU A 296 -2.34 -3.70 13.10
N SER A 297 -2.41 -4.91 13.67
CA SER A 297 -2.41 -5.09 15.14
C SER A 297 -1.11 -4.64 15.80
N GLN A 298 0.00 -4.66 15.08
CA GLN A 298 1.31 -4.19 15.54
C GLN A 298 1.61 -2.75 15.11
N ASP A 299 0.58 -2.03 14.65
CA ASP A 299 0.65 -0.64 14.22
C ASP A 299 1.71 -0.39 13.13
N ILE A 300 1.80 -1.32 12.19
CA ILE A 300 2.56 -1.18 10.94
C ILE A 300 1.60 -0.72 9.84
N LEU A 301 1.98 0.30 9.09
CA LEU A 301 1.17 0.75 7.96
C LEU A 301 1.01 -0.39 6.96
N THR A 302 -0.22 -0.58 6.49
CA THR A 302 -0.53 -1.64 5.54
C THR A 302 -1.83 -1.34 4.81
N THR A 303 -1.97 -1.83 3.58
CA THR A 303 -3.19 -1.65 2.80
C THR A 303 -4.35 -2.42 3.43
N ARG A 304 -5.55 -1.83 3.45
CA ARG A 304 -6.77 -2.59 3.77
C ARG A 304 -7.05 -3.63 2.69
N TYR A 305 -7.47 -4.82 3.10
CA TYR A 305 -7.72 -5.96 2.24
C TYR A 305 -8.99 -6.70 2.67
N GLY A 306 -9.74 -7.27 1.72
CA GLY A 306 -10.92 -8.08 2.01
C GLY A 306 -11.44 -8.79 0.76
N PHE A 307 -12.61 -9.43 0.86
CA PHE A 307 -13.20 -10.21 -0.24
C PHE A 307 -14.61 -9.75 -0.58
N ILE A 308 -14.96 -9.74 -1.87
CA ILE A 308 -16.27 -9.32 -2.36
C ILE A 308 -16.63 -10.02 -3.68
N PRO A 309 -17.88 -10.48 -3.88
CA PRO A 309 -18.32 -10.99 -5.18
C PRO A 309 -18.44 -9.84 -6.18
N VAL A 310 -18.04 -10.07 -7.42
CA VAL A 310 -18.07 -9.04 -8.46
C VAL A 310 -19.01 -9.44 -9.59
N TYR A 311 -19.79 -8.48 -10.05
CA TYR A 311 -20.52 -8.56 -11.32
C TYR A 311 -19.96 -7.53 -12.27
N LEU A 312 -19.70 -7.93 -13.51
CA LEU A 312 -19.29 -7.03 -14.59
C LEU A 312 -20.30 -7.13 -15.73
N ASN A 313 -20.93 -6.01 -16.08
CA ASN A 313 -21.98 -5.94 -17.11
C ASN A 313 -23.08 -7.00 -16.91
N ASN A 314 -23.58 -7.10 -15.67
CA ASN A 314 -24.58 -8.08 -15.20
C ASN A 314 -24.17 -9.56 -15.16
N SER A 315 -22.93 -9.90 -15.53
CA SER A 315 -22.41 -11.27 -15.42
C SER A 315 -21.58 -11.44 -14.15
N SER A 316 -21.82 -12.53 -13.41
CA SER A 316 -20.99 -12.87 -12.24
C SER A 316 -19.56 -13.17 -12.68
N ARG A 317 -18.59 -12.69 -11.89
CA ARG A 317 -17.15 -12.98 -12.07
C ARG A 317 -16.56 -13.69 -10.83
N GLY A 318 -17.41 -14.14 -9.91
CA GLY A 318 -17.01 -14.84 -8.69
C GLY A 318 -16.46 -13.91 -7.59
N LEU A 319 -15.76 -14.50 -6.62
CA LEU A 319 -15.19 -13.80 -5.48
C LEU A 319 -13.87 -13.13 -5.85
N TYR A 320 -13.77 -11.84 -5.60
CA TYR A 320 -12.54 -11.07 -5.73
C TYR A 320 -11.99 -10.72 -4.37
N ALA A 321 -10.67 -10.58 -4.28
CA ALA A 321 -10.08 -9.77 -3.24
C ALA A 321 -10.13 -8.29 -3.64
N TRP A 322 -10.44 -7.40 -2.69
CA TRP A 322 -10.30 -5.96 -2.85
C TRP A 322 -9.16 -5.46 -1.96
N GLU A 323 -8.43 -4.45 -2.45
CA GLU A 323 -7.22 -3.95 -1.80
C GLU A 323 -7.10 -2.43 -1.95
N GLU A 324 -6.85 -1.73 -0.84
CA GLU A 324 -6.65 -0.28 -0.80
C GLU A 324 -5.46 0.18 -1.64
N HIS A 325 -5.55 1.39 -2.20
CA HIS A 325 -4.43 2.02 -2.88
C HIS A 325 -3.70 3.03 -1.97
N PHE A 326 -2.43 3.31 -2.29
CA PHE A 326 -1.59 4.26 -1.56
C PHE A 326 -2.07 5.70 -1.75
N GLN A 327 -3.00 6.13 -0.90
CA GLN A 327 -3.54 7.48 -0.83
C GLN A 327 -3.59 7.94 0.62
N LYS A 328 -3.87 9.22 0.85
CA LYS A 328 -3.93 9.76 2.22
C LYS A 328 -4.94 9.05 3.12
N GLN A 329 -6.01 8.49 2.56
CA GLN A 329 -7.01 7.74 3.30
C GLN A 329 -6.41 6.52 4.01
N LEU A 330 -5.35 5.91 3.44
CA LEU A 330 -4.61 4.83 4.10
C LEU A 330 -3.97 5.35 5.40
N LEU A 331 -3.37 6.53 5.35
CA LEU A 331 -2.70 7.15 6.51
C LEU A 331 -3.72 7.57 7.58
N GLU A 332 -4.75 8.33 7.18
CA GLU A 332 -5.79 8.82 8.08
C GLU A 332 -6.55 7.66 8.75
N PHE A 333 -6.85 6.58 8.01
CA PHE A 333 -7.50 5.39 8.56
C PHE A 333 -6.60 4.60 9.53
N ARG A 334 -5.29 4.85 9.49
CA ARG A 334 -4.28 4.21 10.34
C ARG A 334 -3.69 5.19 11.35
N SER A 335 -4.40 6.27 11.67
CA SER A 335 -3.99 7.26 12.67
C SER A 335 -2.66 7.95 12.37
N ARG A 336 -2.34 8.18 11.09
CA ARG A 336 -1.21 9.00 10.65
C ARG A 336 -1.71 10.32 10.09
N ARG A 337 -0.94 11.41 10.32
CA ARG A 337 -1.14 12.68 9.61
C ARG A 337 -0.93 12.50 8.10
N GLU A 338 -1.49 13.41 7.31
CA GLU A 338 -1.26 13.39 5.86
C GLU A 338 0.22 13.68 5.55
N GLY A 339 0.81 12.85 4.68
CA GLY A 339 2.15 13.07 4.15
C GLY A 339 2.37 12.29 2.85
N PRO A 340 3.49 12.52 2.14
CA PRO A 340 3.83 11.79 0.92
C PRO A 340 4.02 10.29 1.20
N ILE A 341 3.52 9.45 0.30
CA ILE A 341 3.89 8.04 0.20
C ILE A 341 4.76 7.90 -1.05
N LEU A 342 5.89 7.21 -0.96
CA LEU A 342 6.89 7.12 -2.01
C LEU A 342 7.09 5.68 -2.46
N LYS A 343 7.54 5.54 -3.71
CA LYS A 343 8.02 4.29 -4.30
C LYS A 343 9.31 4.53 -5.09
N PHE A 344 10.00 3.44 -5.36
CA PHE A 344 10.95 3.35 -6.47
C PHE A 344 10.17 3.03 -7.75
N SER A 345 10.44 3.77 -8.83
CA SER A 345 9.84 3.49 -10.13
C SER A 345 10.31 2.13 -10.64
N GLU A 346 9.36 1.30 -11.04
CA GLU A 346 9.58 -0.08 -11.49
C GLU A 346 9.57 -0.21 -13.02
N ASP A 347 9.41 0.89 -13.75
CA ASP A 347 9.18 0.88 -15.20
C ASP A 347 10.37 0.29 -15.99
N GLY A 348 11.60 0.68 -15.63
CA GLY A 348 12.82 0.12 -16.25
C GLY A 348 13.03 -1.36 -15.95
N PHE A 349 12.55 -1.84 -14.79
CA PHE A 349 12.59 -3.26 -14.44
C PHE A 349 11.61 -4.04 -15.32
N TRP A 350 10.37 -3.59 -15.46
CA TRP A 350 9.38 -4.27 -16.29
C TRP A 350 9.68 -4.18 -17.78
N GLN A 351 10.29 -3.09 -18.24
CA GLN A 351 10.81 -3.01 -19.60
C GLN A 351 11.93 -4.04 -19.82
N THR A 352 12.81 -4.23 -18.84
CA THR A 352 13.85 -5.28 -18.89
C THR A 352 13.21 -6.67 -18.98
N VAL A 353 12.28 -7.01 -18.09
CA VAL A 353 11.56 -8.31 -18.11
C VAL A 353 10.88 -8.56 -19.46
N LYS A 354 10.27 -7.53 -20.07
CA LYS A 354 9.66 -7.63 -21.39
C LYS A 354 10.68 -7.98 -22.48
N LEU A 355 11.86 -7.34 -22.47
CA LEU A 355 12.93 -7.62 -23.44
C LEU A 355 13.45 -9.05 -23.27
N GLU A 356 13.67 -9.48 -22.03
CA GLU A 356 14.15 -10.84 -21.73
C GLU A 356 13.17 -11.91 -22.19
N ALA A 357 11.87 -11.67 -21.99
CA ALA A 357 10.81 -12.55 -22.48
C ALA A 357 10.73 -12.58 -24.02
N LYS A 358 10.95 -11.43 -24.69
CA LYS A 358 10.86 -11.32 -26.15
C LYS A 358 12.05 -11.95 -26.87
N TYR A 359 13.26 -11.75 -26.35
CA TYR A 359 14.51 -12.16 -27.01
C TYR A 359 15.11 -13.45 -26.44
N GLU A 360 14.51 -14.03 -25.39
CA GLU A 360 15.01 -15.21 -24.66
C GLU A 360 16.48 -15.05 -24.21
N TYR A 361 16.89 -13.82 -23.86
CA TYR A 361 18.24 -13.45 -23.44
C TYR A 361 18.17 -12.52 -22.23
N LYS A 362 19.06 -12.71 -21.25
CA LYS A 362 19.13 -11.88 -20.04
C LYS A 362 19.90 -10.60 -20.32
N THR A 363 19.23 -9.45 -20.22
CA THR A 363 19.87 -8.15 -20.47
C THR A 363 20.75 -7.73 -19.29
N LYS A 364 21.70 -6.83 -19.53
CA LYS A 364 22.53 -6.23 -18.46
C LYS A 364 22.25 -4.74 -18.34
N LEU A 365 20.98 -4.41 -18.07
CA LEU A 365 20.52 -3.04 -17.90
C LEU A 365 20.44 -2.65 -16.41
N PRO A 366 20.85 -1.42 -16.01
CA PRO A 366 20.94 -0.99 -14.61
C PRO A 366 19.60 -0.45 -14.08
N TYR A 367 18.53 -1.26 -14.15
CA TYR A 367 17.17 -0.80 -13.81
C TYR A 367 17.02 -0.31 -12.38
N TYR A 368 17.68 -0.95 -11.40
CA TYR A 368 17.62 -0.51 -10.01
C TYR A 368 18.33 0.84 -9.83
N LYS A 369 19.53 1.01 -10.42
CA LYS A 369 20.27 2.28 -10.35
C LYS A 369 19.52 3.42 -11.02
N ALA A 370 18.88 3.16 -12.17
CA ALA A 370 18.05 4.12 -12.90
C ALA A 370 16.71 4.45 -12.22
N SER A 371 16.20 3.58 -11.34
CA SER A 371 14.89 3.76 -10.70
C SER A 371 14.74 5.13 -10.02
N GLN A 372 13.79 5.93 -10.50
CA GLN A 372 13.45 7.23 -9.93
C GLN A 372 12.65 7.06 -8.64
N ILE A 373 12.76 8.02 -7.72
CA ILE A 373 11.93 8.05 -6.51
C ILE A 373 10.74 8.96 -6.79
N GLU A 374 9.53 8.42 -6.59
CA GLU A 374 8.30 9.09 -6.97
C GLU A 374 7.29 9.09 -5.82
N PRO A 375 6.55 10.19 -5.61
CA PRO A 375 5.42 10.19 -4.69
C PRO A 375 4.17 9.63 -5.38
N PHE A 376 3.35 8.89 -4.64
CA PHE A 376 1.99 8.60 -5.08
C PHE A 376 1.17 9.90 -5.18
N GLY A 377 0.44 10.04 -6.28
CA GLY A 377 -0.38 11.23 -6.53
C GLY A 377 0.45 12.47 -6.88
N ILE A 378 1.48 12.32 -7.72
CA ILE A 378 2.42 13.37 -8.18
C ILE A 378 1.74 14.74 -8.34
N GLY A 379 0.68 14.85 -9.16
CA GLY A 379 0.02 16.14 -9.40
C GLY A 379 -0.45 16.86 -8.11
N ARG A 380 -1.09 16.14 -7.19
CA ARG A 380 -1.50 16.71 -5.89
C ARG A 380 -0.30 17.16 -5.06
N THR A 381 0.76 16.35 -5.05
CA THR A 381 1.97 16.64 -4.29
C THR A 381 2.68 17.88 -4.82
N LEU A 382 2.73 18.08 -6.14
CA LEU A 382 3.34 19.27 -6.76
C LEU A 382 2.49 20.54 -6.58
N GLU A 383 1.17 20.42 -6.60
CA GLU A 383 0.24 21.56 -6.45
C GLU A 383 0.21 22.12 -5.01
N ASN A 384 0.49 21.30 -4.00
CA ASN A 384 0.45 21.70 -2.60
C ASN A 384 1.87 22.00 -2.07
N PRO A 385 2.21 23.26 -1.71
CA PRO A 385 3.56 23.62 -1.28
C PRO A 385 4.08 22.85 -0.05
N VAL A 386 3.19 22.56 0.92
CA VAL A 386 3.54 21.80 2.13
C VAL A 386 3.88 20.36 1.75
N LEU A 387 3.01 19.68 0.99
CA LEU A 387 3.27 18.32 0.52
C LEU A 387 4.48 18.24 -0.40
N TYR A 388 4.69 19.24 -1.26
CA TYR A 388 5.84 19.30 -2.14
C TYR A 388 7.15 19.35 -1.34
N ASN A 389 7.22 20.24 -0.35
CA ASN A 389 8.40 20.36 0.51
C ASN A 389 8.62 19.10 1.37
N GLN A 390 7.55 18.50 1.93
CA GLN A 390 7.64 17.20 2.60
C GLN A 390 8.15 16.10 1.66
N PHE A 391 7.71 16.11 0.39
CA PHE A 391 8.22 15.18 -0.62
C PHE A 391 9.71 15.39 -0.88
N LEU A 392 10.22 16.62 -0.95
CA LEU A 392 11.66 16.87 -1.10
C LEU A 392 12.48 16.30 0.07
N LEU A 393 11.98 16.39 1.31
CA LEU A 393 12.61 15.79 2.47
C LEU A 393 12.59 14.25 2.41
N ALA A 394 11.43 13.68 2.11
CA ALA A 394 11.26 12.24 1.92
C ALA A 394 12.13 11.69 0.78
N HIS A 395 12.29 12.47 -0.30
CA HIS A 395 13.09 12.13 -1.46
C HIS A 395 14.57 11.98 -1.10
N LYS A 396 15.09 12.83 -0.20
CA LYS A 396 16.45 12.69 0.38
C LYS A 396 16.59 11.41 1.20
N LEU A 397 15.64 11.13 2.09
CA LEU A 397 15.65 9.91 2.92
C LEU A 397 15.59 8.64 2.07
N MET A 398 14.71 8.60 1.06
CA MET A 398 14.63 7.49 0.11
C MET A 398 15.92 7.32 -0.71
N LYS A 399 16.61 8.42 -1.05
CA LYS A 399 17.92 8.34 -1.72
C LYS A 399 19.00 7.80 -0.80
N GLN A 400 19.04 8.27 0.46
CA GLN A 400 19.96 7.76 1.47
C GLN A 400 19.74 6.26 1.71
N TYR A 401 18.48 5.82 1.71
CA TYR A 401 18.09 4.42 1.79
C TYR A 401 18.58 3.63 0.57
N LYS A 402 18.29 4.13 -0.64
CA LYS A 402 18.70 3.51 -1.92
C LYS A 402 20.21 3.32 -2.02
N ASP A 403 20.97 4.34 -1.64
CA ASP A 403 22.44 4.35 -1.70
C ASP A 403 23.10 3.72 -0.47
N GLN A 404 22.32 3.50 0.60
CA GLN A 404 22.80 3.12 1.92
C GLN A 404 23.90 4.08 2.43
N SER A 405 23.60 5.38 2.37
CA SER A 405 24.55 6.46 2.73
C SER A 405 24.32 7.08 4.11
N ALA A 406 23.25 6.68 4.82
CA ALA A 406 22.98 7.02 6.21
C ALA A 406 22.49 5.77 6.97
N SER A 407 22.53 5.78 8.30
CA SER A 407 22.08 4.63 9.10
C SER A 407 20.56 4.48 9.05
N VAL A 408 20.04 3.29 9.37
CA VAL A 408 18.59 3.06 9.39
C VAL A 408 17.92 3.93 10.45
N THR A 409 18.58 4.11 11.60
CA THR A 409 18.09 4.96 12.69
C THR A 409 17.97 6.44 12.29
N GLU A 410 18.80 6.91 11.34
CA GLU A 410 18.72 8.28 10.79
C GLU A 410 17.66 8.45 9.69
N ILE A 411 17.21 7.36 9.07
CA ILE A 411 16.29 7.40 7.93
C ILE A 411 14.85 7.07 8.35
N PHE A 412 14.68 6.07 9.20
CA PHE A 412 13.38 5.49 9.54
C PHE A 412 12.97 5.77 10.99
N ASP A 413 11.67 5.67 11.25
CA ASP A 413 11.20 5.24 12.56
C ASP A 413 11.70 3.81 12.78
N LEU A 414 12.68 3.67 13.68
CA LEU A 414 13.41 2.42 13.90
C LEU A 414 12.50 1.32 14.45
N ASP A 415 11.59 1.67 15.35
CA ASP A 415 10.67 0.71 15.97
C ASP A 415 9.77 0.08 14.91
N LYS A 416 9.14 0.93 14.08
CA LYS A 416 8.28 0.49 12.97
C LYS A 416 9.04 -0.33 11.95
N PHE A 417 10.24 0.08 11.60
CA PHE A 417 11.07 -0.62 10.62
C PHE A 417 11.51 -2.01 11.12
N ALA A 418 11.97 -2.12 12.37
CA ALA A 418 12.39 -3.39 12.96
C ALA A 418 11.22 -4.38 13.10
N ARG A 419 10.05 -3.90 13.54
CA ARG A 419 8.82 -4.71 13.60
C ARG A 419 8.39 -5.21 12.22
N TYR A 420 8.42 -4.34 11.20
CA TYR A 420 8.08 -4.70 9.82
C TYR A 420 8.94 -5.86 9.31
N PHE A 421 10.27 -5.78 9.46
CA PHE A 421 11.17 -6.85 9.04
C PHE A 421 10.96 -8.16 9.84
N ALA A 422 10.80 -8.08 11.15
CA ALA A 422 10.55 -9.26 11.98
C ALA A 422 9.21 -9.95 11.62
N LEU A 423 8.16 -9.17 11.37
CA LEU A 423 6.85 -9.70 10.96
C LEU A 423 6.90 -10.30 9.56
N ILE A 424 7.65 -9.72 8.61
CA ILE A 424 7.84 -10.35 7.31
C ILE A 424 8.39 -11.77 7.46
N ASP A 425 9.37 -11.97 8.33
CA ASP A 425 9.96 -13.29 8.54
C ASP A 425 8.98 -14.27 9.22
N VAL A 426 8.28 -13.84 10.27
CA VAL A 426 7.28 -14.66 10.96
C VAL A 426 6.13 -15.04 10.03
N LEU A 427 5.61 -14.09 9.26
CA LEU A 427 4.47 -14.29 8.36
C LEU A 427 4.87 -14.99 7.05
N ARG A 428 6.18 -15.15 6.80
CA ARG A 428 6.76 -15.59 5.52
C ARG A 428 6.31 -14.68 4.36
N ALA A 429 6.18 -13.37 4.65
CA ALA A 429 5.66 -12.35 3.74
C ALA A 429 6.76 -11.81 2.79
N PHE A 430 7.53 -12.72 2.19
CA PHE A 430 8.83 -12.41 1.61
C PHE A 430 8.81 -11.52 0.37
N HIS A 431 7.71 -11.47 -0.38
CA HIS A 431 7.59 -10.65 -1.59
C HIS A 431 7.53 -9.15 -1.27
N SER A 432 7.03 -8.75 -0.10
CA SER A 432 7.04 -7.35 0.36
C SER A 432 8.46 -6.76 0.49
N ARG A 433 9.49 -7.60 0.51
CA ARG A 433 10.89 -7.16 0.64
C ARG A 433 11.50 -6.68 -0.66
N ALA A 434 10.99 -7.14 -1.81
CA ALA A 434 11.57 -6.77 -3.10
C ALA A 434 11.55 -5.25 -3.26
N TRP A 435 12.65 -4.65 -3.73
CA TRP A 435 12.80 -3.18 -3.75
C TRP A 435 11.65 -2.48 -4.50
N HIS A 436 11.12 -3.10 -5.56
CA HIS A 436 10.00 -2.58 -6.34
C HIS A 436 8.64 -2.72 -5.63
N ASN A 437 8.53 -3.55 -4.59
CA ASN A 437 7.32 -3.70 -3.76
C ASN A 437 7.34 -2.83 -2.50
N GLN A 438 8.48 -2.24 -2.14
CA GLN A 438 8.58 -1.40 -0.97
C GLN A 438 7.88 -0.05 -1.18
N ARG A 439 7.14 0.37 -0.16
CA ARG A 439 6.38 1.62 -0.14
C ARG A 439 6.67 2.32 1.18
N MET A 440 7.06 3.59 1.13
CA MET A 440 7.48 4.32 2.32
C MET A 440 6.60 5.55 2.52
N TYR A 441 6.01 5.68 3.69
CA TYR A 441 5.35 6.91 4.13
C TYR A 441 6.37 7.85 4.76
N TYR A 442 6.33 9.13 4.41
CA TYR A 442 7.07 10.15 5.14
C TYR A 442 6.22 10.71 6.27
N ASN A 443 6.62 10.43 7.50
CA ASN A 443 6.02 11.00 8.68
C ASN A 443 6.50 12.46 8.86
N PRO A 444 5.64 13.46 8.64
CA PRO A 444 6.04 14.86 8.69
C PRO A 444 6.30 15.33 10.13
N VAL A 445 5.80 14.61 11.13
CA VAL A 445 6.02 14.96 12.54
C VAL A 445 7.41 14.53 13.00
N LEU A 446 7.87 13.36 12.57
CA LEU A 446 9.21 12.84 12.91
C LEU A 446 10.31 13.24 11.92
N CYS A 447 9.93 13.69 10.72
CA CYS A 447 10.85 13.89 9.59
C CYS A 447 11.61 12.60 9.23
N LYS A 448 10.91 11.47 9.25
CA LYS A 448 11.41 10.11 9.05
C LYS A 448 10.48 9.28 8.15
N LEU A 449 10.98 8.15 7.64
CA LEU A 449 10.18 7.20 6.87
C LEU A 449 9.58 6.08 7.76
N GLU A 450 8.39 5.61 7.38
CA GLU A 450 7.76 4.38 7.89
C GLU A 450 7.48 3.42 6.71
N PRO A 451 7.73 2.10 6.86
CA PRO A 451 7.38 1.13 5.83
C PRO A 451 5.86 0.88 5.78
N ILE A 452 5.34 0.68 4.57
CA ILE A 452 3.98 0.21 4.33
C ILE A 452 4.03 -1.23 3.81
N ALA A 453 3.54 -2.18 4.60
CA ALA A 453 3.46 -3.59 4.21
C ALA A 453 2.39 -3.81 3.13
N TYR A 454 2.78 -4.46 2.04
CA TYR A 454 1.95 -4.73 0.86
C TYR A 454 2.58 -5.86 0.03
N ASP A 455 1.75 -6.66 -0.64
CA ASP A 455 2.17 -7.75 -1.54
C ASP A 455 3.06 -8.76 -0.82
N GLY A 456 2.54 -9.26 0.30
CA GLY A 456 3.24 -10.16 1.21
C GLY A 456 3.38 -11.58 0.68
N PHE A 457 2.50 -12.00 -0.23
CA PHE A 457 2.42 -13.37 -0.72
C PHE A 457 3.80 -14.02 -1.00
N GLY A 458 4.21 -14.98 -0.16
CA GLY A 458 5.50 -15.69 -0.24
C GLY A 458 5.37 -17.21 -0.28
N GLU A 459 6.54 -17.87 -0.40
CA GLU A 459 6.80 -19.31 -0.66
C GLU A 459 5.84 -20.35 -0.02
N ASN A 460 5.91 -21.58 -0.53
CA ASN A 460 5.08 -22.71 -0.09
C ASN A 460 5.16 -22.89 1.45
N PRO A 461 4.02 -22.83 2.17
CA PRO A 461 3.99 -22.94 3.64
C PRO A 461 4.55 -24.28 4.15
N SER A 462 4.62 -25.33 3.33
CA SER A 462 5.14 -26.64 3.73
C SER A 462 6.67 -26.72 3.81
N LEU A 463 7.40 -25.65 3.49
CA LEU A 463 8.87 -25.64 3.57
C LEU A 463 9.33 -25.47 5.02
N TYR A 464 10.17 -26.39 5.50
CA TYR A 464 10.99 -26.19 6.69
C TYR A 464 12.08 -25.17 6.37
N LEU A 465 12.26 -24.16 7.23
CA LEU A 465 13.25 -23.11 7.02
C LEU A 465 14.34 -23.17 8.09
N GLY A 466 15.60 -23.27 7.66
CA GLY A 466 16.77 -23.12 8.54
C GLY A 466 17.34 -21.70 8.46
N ILE A 467 18.46 -21.46 9.15
CA ILE A 467 19.15 -20.16 9.11
C ILE A 467 19.49 -19.68 7.69
N ASN A 468 19.83 -20.60 6.78
CA ASN A 468 20.12 -20.32 5.37
C ASN A 468 18.92 -19.78 4.58
N ASN A 469 17.70 -19.94 5.12
CA ASN A 469 16.49 -19.36 4.55
C ASN A 469 16.18 -17.98 5.15
N ASN A 470 16.79 -17.61 6.29
CA ASN A 470 16.68 -16.25 6.79
C ASN A 470 17.36 -15.30 5.79
N TYR A 471 16.60 -14.32 5.33
CA TYR A 471 17.06 -13.45 4.24
C TYR A 471 18.28 -12.62 4.63
N VAL A 472 18.26 -12.03 5.83
CA VAL A 472 19.37 -11.20 6.32
C VAL A 472 20.63 -12.06 6.41
N TYR A 473 20.54 -13.23 7.06
CA TYR A 473 21.66 -14.16 7.12
C TYR A 473 22.17 -14.55 5.72
N ARG A 474 21.27 -14.97 4.82
CA ARG A 474 21.63 -15.40 3.47
C ARG A 474 22.40 -14.34 2.69
N ILE A 475 21.98 -13.07 2.77
CA ILE A 475 22.64 -11.96 2.09
C ILE A 475 24.01 -11.66 2.70
N LEU A 476 24.11 -11.66 4.02
CA LEU A 476 25.33 -11.28 4.73
C LEU A 476 26.37 -12.42 4.82
N HIS A 477 25.93 -13.68 4.79
CA HIS A 477 26.78 -14.87 4.91
C HIS A 477 27.38 -15.32 3.58
N ASN A 478 26.60 -15.27 2.48
CA ASN A 478 27.01 -15.88 1.22
C ASN A 478 28.04 -15.07 0.42
N ASN A 479 28.45 -13.89 0.91
CA ASN A 479 29.44 -13.00 0.28
C ASN A 479 29.18 -12.69 -1.22
N ALA A 480 28.03 -13.02 -1.79
CA ALA A 480 27.71 -12.78 -3.19
C ALA A 480 26.30 -12.19 -3.25
N VAL A 481 26.24 -10.86 -3.33
CA VAL A 481 24.99 -10.11 -3.46
C VAL A 481 24.87 -9.70 -4.92
N HIS A 482 23.83 -10.17 -5.62
CA HIS A 482 23.55 -9.71 -6.98
C HIS A 482 23.01 -8.28 -6.95
N GLU A 483 23.68 -7.37 -7.67
CA GLU A 483 23.54 -5.91 -7.61
C GLU A 483 22.10 -5.38 -7.83
N ASN A 484 21.24 -6.14 -8.51
CA ASN A 484 19.93 -5.67 -8.94
C ASN A 484 18.74 -6.09 -8.06
N GLU A 485 18.91 -7.01 -7.11
CA GLU A 485 17.81 -7.56 -6.30
C GLU A 485 18.00 -7.38 -4.79
N TYR A 486 19.24 -7.20 -4.32
CA TYR A 486 19.58 -7.40 -2.89
C TYR A 486 20.40 -6.26 -2.26
N ASP A 487 20.58 -5.13 -2.97
CA ASP A 487 21.41 -4.01 -2.53
C ASP A 487 20.91 -3.44 -1.18
N LEU A 488 19.59 -3.38 -0.97
CA LEU A 488 18.95 -2.69 0.16
C LEU A 488 19.12 -3.34 1.55
N VAL A 489 19.91 -4.38 1.78
CA VAL A 489 19.99 -4.99 3.13
C VAL A 489 21.40 -5.13 3.67
N SER A 490 22.42 -5.05 2.82
CA SER A 490 23.79 -5.38 3.23
C SER A 490 24.37 -4.40 4.27
N LYS A 491 24.28 -3.08 4.06
CA LYS A 491 24.80 -2.09 5.03
C LYS A 491 23.84 -1.77 6.16
N MET A 492 22.54 -2.06 6.01
CA MET A 492 21.54 -1.67 7.02
C MET A 492 21.73 -2.40 8.34
N PHE A 493 22.09 -3.68 8.28
CA PHE A 493 22.35 -4.50 9.47
C PHE A 493 23.74 -4.27 10.08
N HIS A 494 24.45 -3.20 9.68
CA HIS A 494 25.53 -2.62 10.48
C HIS A 494 25.03 -1.71 11.60
N ASP A 495 23.79 -1.23 11.51
CA ASP A 495 23.19 -0.43 12.56
C ASP A 495 22.89 -1.34 13.78
N GLU A 496 23.67 -1.19 14.85
CA GLU A 496 23.55 -2.02 16.05
C GLU A 496 22.17 -1.91 16.71
N GLU A 497 21.54 -0.73 16.67
CA GLU A 497 20.21 -0.51 17.23
C GLU A 497 19.12 -1.19 16.40
N LEU A 498 19.29 -1.23 15.07
CA LEU A 498 18.44 -2.06 14.21
C LEU A 498 18.58 -3.53 14.54
N VAL A 499 19.81 -4.06 14.62
CA VAL A 499 20.06 -5.48 14.90
C VAL A 499 19.43 -5.89 16.23
N LYS A 500 19.66 -5.10 17.27
CA LYS A 500 19.08 -5.30 18.60
C LYS A 500 17.55 -5.31 18.56
N SER A 501 16.95 -4.31 17.92
CA SER A 501 15.49 -4.18 17.82
C SER A 501 14.86 -5.32 17.01
N TYR A 502 15.45 -5.68 15.87
CA TYR A 502 15.01 -6.76 15.00
C TYR A 502 15.06 -8.12 15.72
N ILE A 503 16.17 -8.44 16.39
CA ILE A 503 16.29 -9.68 17.17
C ILE A 503 15.26 -9.72 18.29
N ASN A 504 15.06 -8.61 19.01
CA ASN A 504 14.05 -8.51 20.05
C ASN A 504 12.64 -8.79 19.52
N TYR A 505 12.29 -8.24 18.35
CA TYR A 505 10.99 -8.50 17.73
C TYR A 505 10.85 -9.91 17.18
N LEU A 506 11.92 -10.52 16.64
CA LEU A 506 11.89 -11.95 16.30
C LEU A 506 11.63 -12.82 17.53
N LYS A 507 12.29 -12.54 18.67
CA LYS A 507 12.03 -13.23 19.94
C LYS A 507 10.56 -13.09 20.36
N LYS A 508 10.02 -11.87 20.31
CA LYS A 508 8.62 -11.57 20.69
C LYS A 508 7.61 -12.27 19.77
N TYR A 509 7.71 -12.06 18.46
CA TYR A 509 6.71 -12.50 17.48
C TYR A 509 6.80 -13.99 17.16
N SER A 510 7.93 -14.64 17.46
CA SER A 510 8.04 -16.10 17.37
C SER A 510 7.55 -16.82 18.63
N THR A 511 6.99 -16.15 19.64
CA THR A 511 6.42 -16.87 20.80
C THR A 511 5.09 -17.54 20.47
N ILE A 512 4.82 -18.70 21.11
CA ILE A 512 3.53 -19.39 20.97
C ILE A 512 2.35 -18.52 21.41
N ASN A 513 2.56 -17.73 22.47
CA ASN A 513 1.52 -16.84 23.01
C ASN A 513 1.15 -15.76 22.00
N PHE A 514 2.13 -15.13 21.36
CA PHE A 514 1.86 -14.13 20.32
C PHE A 514 1.04 -14.73 19.17
N ILE A 515 1.45 -15.89 18.64
CA ILE A 515 0.71 -16.55 17.55
C ILE A 515 -0.72 -16.92 17.98
N ASN A 516 -0.91 -17.46 19.19
CA ASN A 516 -2.23 -17.78 19.72
C ASN A 516 -3.13 -16.55 19.87
N GLU A 517 -2.60 -15.46 20.41
CA GLU A 517 -3.32 -14.19 20.57
C GLU A 517 -3.78 -13.67 19.20
N GLN A 518 -2.87 -13.57 18.23
CA GLN A 518 -3.19 -13.10 16.88
C GLN A 518 -4.25 -13.98 16.18
N LEU A 519 -4.12 -15.30 16.26
CA LEU A 519 -5.07 -16.21 15.62
C LEU A 519 -6.43 -16.25 16.32
N SER A 520 -6.45 -16.13 17.65
CA SER A 520 -7.69 -16.08 18.44
C SER A 520 -8.51 -14.85 18.08
N ASP A 521 -7.87 -13.69 18.00
CA ASP A 521 -8.53 -12.43 17.65
C ASP A 521 -9.12 -12.45 16.25
N LEU A 522 -8.47 -13.18 15.31
CA LEU A 522 -8.89 -13.26 13.92
C LEU A 522 -9.79 -14.46 13.61
N TYR A 523 -10.00 -15.39 14.53
CA TYR A 523 -10.62 -16.69 14.26
C TYR A 523 -11.98 -16.58 13.56
N SER A 524 -12.86 -15.71 14.05
CA SER A 524 -14.21 -15.56 13.50
C SER A 524 -14.21 -15.04 12.05
N GLU A 525 -13.35 -14.05 11.75
CA GLU A 525 -13.19 -13.50 10.41
C GLU A 525 -12.47 -14.50 9.47
N ILE A 526 -11.50 -15.28 9.99
CA ILE A 526 -10.83 -16.34 9.24
C ILE A 526 -11.84 -17.38 8.77
N VAL A 527 -12.64 -17.94 9.69
CA VAL A 527 -13.67 -18.95 9.37
C VAL A 527 -14.66 -18.40 8.35
N TYR A 528 -15.08 -17.14 8.52
CA TYR A 528 -15.99 -16.48 7.60
C TYR A 528 -15.41 -16.35 6.19
N TYR A 529 -14.22 -15.77 6.02
CA TYR A 529 -13.63 -15.58 4.70
C TYR A 529 -13.19 -16.89 4.05
N ASP A 530 -12.67 -17.84 4.83
CA ASP A 530 -12.34 -19.17 4.34
C ASP A 530 -13.57 -19.90 3.79
N SER A 531 -14.73 -19.76 4.45
CA SER A 531 -15.99 -20.32 3.95
C SER A 531 -16.40 -19.73 2.60
N LEU A 532 -16.21 -18.42 2.40
CA LEU A 532 -16.51 -17.75 1.13
C LEU A 532 -15.55 -18.19 0.01
N ILE A 533 -14.26 -18.31 0.31
CA ILE A 533 -13.24 -18.75 -0.64
C ILE A 533 -13.52 -20.19 -1.10
N ASN A 534 -13.83 -21.09 -0.15
CA ASN A 534 -14.11 -22.49 -0.43
C ASN A 534 -15.30 -22.73 -1.39
N LEU A 535 -16.28 -21.80 -1.46
CA LEU A 535 -17.40 -21.92 -2.41
C LEU A 535 -16.95 -21.92 -3.87
N GLU A 536 -15.92 -21.14 -4.23
CA GLU A 536 -15.39 -21.09 -5.60
C GLU A 536 -14.11 -21.92 -5.78
N PHE A 537 -13.35 -22.10 -4.70
CA PHE A 537 -12.09 -22.84 -4.72
C PHE A 537 -12.17 -24.03 -3.75
N PRO A 538 -12.95 -25.09 -4.06
CA PRO A 538 -13.01 -26.28 -3.23
C PRO A 538 -11.62 -26.87 -2.96
N GLY A 539 -11.33 -27.20 -1.70
CA GLY A 539 -10.02 -27.71 -1.28
C GLY A 539 -8.98 -26.64 -0.94
N GLN A 540 -9.32 -25.35 -1.04
CA GLN A 540 -8.49 -24.26 -0.49
C GLN A 540 -8.96 -23.92 0.93
N SER A 541 -8.33 -24.54 1.93
CA SER A 541 -8.54 -24.18 3.34
C SER A 541 -7.34 -23.41 3.90
N PHE A 542 -7.59 -22.36 4.66
CA PHE A 542 -6.55 -21.67 5.39
C PHE A 542 -6.02 -22.52 6.55
N ASP A 543 -4.83 -23.08 6.37
CA ASP A 543 -4.12 -23.81 7.41
C ASP A 543 -3.40 -22.83 8.34
N THR A 544 -3.80 -22.76 9.62
CA THR A 544 -3.12 -21.91 10.60
C THR A 544 -1.78 -22.49 11.09
N SER A 545 -1.53 -23.79 10.87
CA SER A 545 -0.37 -24.50 11.38
C SER A 545 0.97 -23.92 10.88
N TYR A 546 0.98 -23.32 9.68
CA TYR A 546 2.20 -22.74 9.12
C TYR A 546 2.76 -21.59 9.98
N LEU A 547 1.92 -20.81 10.67
CA LEU A 547 2.40 -19.72 11.53
C LEU A 547 3.10 -20.27 12.77
N TYR A 548 2.54 -21.34 13.36
CA TYR A 548 3.19 -22.07 14.44
C TYR A 548 4.52 -22.66 13.99
N LYS A 549 4.55 -23.23 12.78
CA LYS A 549 5.77 -23.79 12.21
C LYS A 549 6.82 -22.72 11.91
N SER A 550 6.40 -21.59 11.33
CA SER A 550 7.27 -20.44 11.07
C SER A 550 7.89 -19.90 12.36
N ALA A 551 7.08 -19.74 13.40
CA ALA A 551 7.54 -19.32 14.72
C ALA A 551 8.52 -20.33 15.35
N GLU A 552 8.26 -21.64 15.20
CA GLU A 552 9.19 -22.69 15.64
C GLU A 552 10.52 -22.65 14.91
N ASP A 553 10.49 -22.57 13.58
CA ASP A 553 11.68 -22.50 12.73
C ASP A 553 12.53 -21.27 13.11
N ILE A 554 11.91 -20.10 13.33
CA ILE A 554 12.59 -18.90 13.82
C ILE A 554 13.27 -19.17 15.15
N ARG A 555 12.55 -19.67 16.17
CA ARG A 555 13.15 -19.96 17.48
C ARG A 555 14.31 -20.95 17.38
N TYR A 556 14.24 -21.89 16.44
CA TYR A 556 15.29 -22.88 16.21
C TYR A 556 16.60 -22.22 15.74
N TYR A 557 16.54 -21.34 14.73
CA TYR A 557 17.76 -20.71 14.17
C TYR A 557 18.18 -19.41 14.88
N LEU A 558 17.30 -18.80 15.68
CA LEU A 558 17.51 -17.47 16.26
C LEU A 558 18.80 -17.33 17.10
N PRO A 559 19.22 -18.29 17.94
CA PRO A 559 20.46 -18.16 18.71
C PRO A 559 21.72 -18.00 17.83
N GLU A 560 21.76 -18.74 16.71
CA GLU A 560 22.85 -18.64 15.75
C GLU A 560 22.78 -17.33 14.96
N LEU A 561 21.57 -16.93 14.52
CA LEU A 561 21.35 -15.66 13.84
C LEU A 561 21.75 -14.45 14.71
N GLU A 562 21.36 -14.46 15.99
CA GLU A 562 21.69 -13.40 16.94
C GLU A 562 23.20 -13.27 17.12
N THR A 563 23.91 -14.39 17.27
CA THR A 563 25.36 -14.42 17.38
C THR A 563 26.02 -13.85 16.10
N PHE A 564 25.53 -14.27 14.94
CA PHE A 564 26.02 -13.79 13.65
C PHE A 564 25.81 -12.29 13.45
N LEU A 565 24.59 -11.78 13.66
CA LEU A 565 24.26 -10.38 13.41
C LEU A 565 24.95 -9.44 14.40
N ASN A 566 25.03 -9.81 15.68
CA ASN A 566 25.78 -9.02 16.67
C ASN A 566 27.27 -8.96 16.32
N SER A 567 27.85 -10.08 15.86
CA SER A 567 29.24 -10.09 15.41
C SER A 567 29.42 -9.26 14.14
N TYR A 568 28.46 -9.30 13.22
CA TYR A 568 28.50 -8.56 11.96
C TYR A 568 28.40 -7.04 12.15
N SER A 569 27.46 -6.58 12.98
CA SER A 569 27.22 -5.14 13.19
C SER A 569 28.42 -4.44 13.83
N GLN A 570 29.18 -5.14 14.68
CA GLN A 570 30.38 -4.62 15.33
C GLN A 570 31.63 -4.59 14.41
N GLN A 571 31.55 -5.11 13.18
CA GLN A 571 32.68 -5.09 12.25
C GLN A 571 32.94 -3.68 11.75
N LYS A 572 34.20 -3.22 11.83
CA LYS A 572 34.61 -1.90 11.33
C LYS A 572 34.42 -1.73 9.82
N GLN A 573 34.62 -2.82 9.06
CA GLN A 573 34.36 -2.89 7.62
C GLN A 573 33.89 -4.30 7.29
N PRO A 574 32.61 -4.50 6.95
CA PRO A 574 32.15 -5.79 6.47
C PRO A 574 32.80 -6.12 5.12
N ASN A 575 33.24 -7.36 4.94
CA ASN A 575 33.62 -7.85 3.62
C ASN A 575 32.34 -8.20 2.82
N ILE A 576 31.63 -7.20 2.31
CA ILE A 576 30.56 -7.46 1.33
C ILE A 576 31.22 -7.48 -0.05
N TYR A 577 31.31 -8.67 -0.64
CA TYR A 577 31.61 -8.78 -2.06
C TYR A 577 30.32 -8.56 -2.85
N VAL A 578 30.23 -7.38 -3.46
CA VAL A 578 29.20 -7.07 -4.44
C VAL A 578 29.73 -7.54 -5.79
N ASP A 579 29.04 -8.49 -6.41
CA ASP A 579 29.35 -8.89 -7.78
C ASP A 579 29.04 -7.70 -8.69
N THR A 580 30.06 -6.95 -9.08
CA THR A 580 29.90 -5.77 -9.95
C THR A 580 29.45 -6.25 -11.32
N ILE A 581 28.21 -5.92 -11.68
CA ILE A 581 27.67 -6.26 -12.99
C ILE A 581 28.31 -5.29 -13.99
N GLU A 582 29.06 -5.83 -14.96
CA GLU A 582 29.44 -5.04 -16.12
C GLU A 582 28.20 -4.79 -16.97
N TYR A 583 27.65 -3.58 -16.88
CA TYR A 583 26.50 -3.16 -17.67
C TYR A 583 26.92 -2.90 -19.11
N VAL A 584 26.55 -3.82 -20.01
CA VAL A 584 26.86 -3.74 -21.43
C VAL A 584 25.65 -4.23 -22.21
N GLU A 585 25.23 -3.47 -23.23
CA GLU A 585 24.15 -3.87 -24.10
C GLU A 585 24.53 -3.60 -25.57
N ASN A 586 24.50 -4.67 -26.39
CA ASN A 586 24.95 -4.59 -27.79
C ASN A 586 23.87 -4.05 -28.73
N ILE A 587 22.61 -4.01 -28.27
CA ILE A 587 21.45 -3.61 -29.05
C ILE A 587 20.79 -2.40 -28.39
N VAL A 588 20.47 -1.38 -29.18
CA VAL A 588 19.56 -0.31 -28.73
C VAL A 588 18.15 -0.77 -29.05
N TYR A 589 17.35 -1.06 -28.02
CA TYR A 589 15.97 -1.47 -28.19
C TYR A 589 15.05 -0.24 -28.24
N ASP A 590 14.06 -0.27 -29.13
CA ASP A 590 13.05 0.79 -29.26
C ASP A 590 12.43 1.13 -27.89
N ASN A 591 12.26 2.44 -27.65
CA ASN A 591 11.69 3.02 -26.43
C ASN A 591 12.33 2.51 -25.13
N THR A 592 13.55 1.98 -25.14
CA THR A 592 14.21 1.48 -23.93
C THR A 592 15.12 2.50 -23.27
N PRO A 593 15.93 3.31 -24.00
CA PRO A 593 16.81 4.30 -23.39
C PRO A 593 16.11 5.30 -22.45
N GLU A 594 14.84 5.65 -22.72
CA GLU A 594 14.05 6.57 -21.89
C GLU A 594 13.88 6.11 -20.42
N TYR A 595 13.92 4.80 -20.16
CA TYR A 595 13.83 4.26 -18.79
C TYR A 595 15.16 4.34 -18.03
N PHE A 596 16.27 4.64 -18.72
CA PHE A 596 17.63 4.68 -18.16
C PHE A 596 18.29 6.06 -18.30
N VAL A 597 17.54 7.07 -18.74
CA VAL A 597 17.96 8.48 -18.69
C VAL A 597 16.99 9.21 -17.77
N ASN A 598 17.51 9.86 -16.74
CA ASN A 598 16.70 10.67 -15.83
C ASN A 598 17.01 12.15 -16.03
N ALA A 599 15.98 12.99 -15.97
CA ALA A 599 16.10 14.44 -16.08
C ALA A 599 15.36 15.10 -14.91
N TYR A 600 16.03 16.01 -14.20
CA TYR A 600 15.51 16.72 -13.04
C TYR A 600 15.57 18.23 -13.26
N LEU A 601 14.53 18.93 -12.84
CA LEU A 601 14.54 20.38 -12.73
C LEU A 601 15.40 20.78 -11.53
N ASN A 602 16.59 21.35 -11.77
CA ASN A 602 17.46 21.82 -10.69
C ASN A 602 17.02 23.19 -10.16
N SER A 603 16.78 24.14 -11.06
CA SER A 603 16.36 25.49 -10.72
C SER A 603 15.57 26.14 -11.88
N ARG A 604 14.85 27.22 -11.59
CA ARG A 604 14.08 28.00 -12.57
C ARG A 604 14.45 29.48 -12.46
N PHE A 605 14.68 30.13 -13.60
CA PHE A 605 14.96 31.55 -13.73
C PHE A 605 14.05 32.12 -14.82
N ASP A 606 13.00 32.86 -14.43
CA ASP A 606 11.95 33.32 -15.35
C ASP A 606 11.35 32.15 -16.17
N ASP A 607 11.49 32.20 -17.51
CA ASP A 607 11.06 31.16 -18.44
C ASP A 607 12.16 30.13 -18.75
N SER A 608 13.36 30.31 -18.19
CA SER A 608 14.48 29.38 -18.34
C SER A 608 14.53 28.34 -17.22
N LEU A 609 14.91 27.11 -17.57
CA LEU A 609 15.05 25.98 -16.67
C LEU A 609 16.49 25.47 -16.67
N GLU A 610 17.07 25.28 -15.49
CA GLU A 610 18.29 24.49 -15.35
C GLU A 610 17.92 23.02 -15.18
N ILE A 611 18.32 22.19 -16.14
CA ILE A 611 17.98 20.77 -16.18
C ILE A 611 19.25 19.97 -15.92
N GLN A 612 19.16 19.02 -15.00
CA GLN A 612 20.20 18.06 -14.71
C GLN A 612 19.83 16.68 -15.26
N VAL A 613 20.67 16.16 -16.15
CA VAL A 613 20.47 14.88 -16.83
C VAL A 613 21.46 13.84 -16.29
N PHE A 614 20.95 12.65 -16.01
CA PHE A 614 21.69 11.50 -15.50
C PHE A 614 21.57 10.35 -16.49
N ASN A 615 22.69 9.95 -17.08
CA ASN A 615 22.74 8.77 -17.93
C ASN A 615 23.05 7.52 -17.11
N TYR A 616 22.06 6.63 -16.98
CA TYR A 616 22.22 5.28 -16.48
C TYR A 616 22.28 4.26 -17.63
N TYR A 617 22.08 4.65 -18.89
CA TYR A 617 22.12 3.71 -20.01
C TYR A 617 23.58 3.28 -20.30
N PRO A 618 23.85 2.00 -20.63
CA PRO A 618 25.21 1.51 -20.87
C PRO A 618 25.80 1.97 -22.23
N ARG A 619 25.30 3.07 -22.80
CA ARG A 619 25.76 3.69 -24.03
C ARG A 619 25.82 5.20 -23.88
N LYS A 620 26.59 5.85 -24.74
CA LYS A 620 26.69 7.30 -24.79
C LYS A 620 25.34 7.88 -25.20
N VAL A 621 24.92 8.93 -24.51
CA VAL A 621 23.68 9.66 -24.78
C VAL A 621 24.00 11.03 -25.34
N LYS A 622 23.36 11.38 -26.46
CA LYS A 622 23.51 12.65 -27.16
C LYS A 622 22.27 13.51 -26.91
N LEU A 623 22.40 14.57 -26.14
CA LEU A 623 21.28 15.49 -25.89
C LEU A 623 21.03 16.36 -27.13
N LEU A 624 19.76 16.49 -27.51
CA LEU A 624 19.34 17.28 -28.67
C LEU A 624 18.72 18.60 -28.26
N GLY A 625 17.84 18.58 -27.26
CA GLY A 625 16.99 19.72 -26.94
C GLY A 625 15.89 19.38 -25.95
N THR A 626 14.98 20.31 -25.78
CA THR A 626 13.83 20.21 -24.88
C THR A 626 12.54 20.66 -25.57
N GLY A 627 11.40 20.25 -25.04
CA GLY A 627 10.09 20.65 -25.55
C GLY A 627 9.02 20.68 -24.47
N HIS A 628 7.98 21.46 -24.71
CA HIS A 628 6.78 21.58 -23.89
C HIS A 628 5.87 20.35 -24.05
N ASN A 629 5.84 19.74 -25.24
CA ASN A 629 5.19 18.47 -25.53
C ASN A 629 6.24 17.38 -25.87
N ASN A 630 5.80 16.14 -26.00
CA ASN A 630 6.66 14.99 -26.30
C ASN A 630 6.82 14.72 -27.81
N GLU A 631 6.25 15.56 -28.68
CA GLU A 631 6.25 15.36 -30.13
C GLU A 631 7.36 16.17 -30.83
N PHE A 632 7.63 17.39 -30.37
CA PHE A 632 8.55 18.32 -31.01
C PHE A 632 9.56 18.93 -30.04
N ILE A 633 10.76 19.22 -30.55
CA ILE A 633 11.80 19.98 -29.86
C ILE A 633 11.48 21.46 -30.05
N ASP A 634 11.19 22.17 -28.96
CA ASP A 634 10.98 23.62 -28.96
C ASP A 634 12.30 24.39 -28.85
N PHE A 635 13.25 23.85 -28.08
CA PHE A 635 14.59 24.40 -27.90
C PHE A 635 15.66 23.38 -28.26
N TYR A 636 16.45 23.69 -29.28
CA TYR A 636 17.63 22.90 -29.65
C TYR A 636 18.85 23.38 -28.89
N LEU A 637 19.65 22.44 -28.38
CA LEU A 637 20.91 22.78 -27.72
C LEU A 637 21.87 23.42 -28.74
N PRO A 638 22.48 24.59 -28.44
CA PRO A 638 23.39 25.28 -29.36
C PRO A 638 24.61 24.43 -29.74
N LYS A 639 25.01 23.52 -28.87
CA LYS A 639 26.05 22.52 -29.09
C LYS A 639 25.55 21.18 -28.60
N VAL A 640 25.77 20.15 -29.41
CA VAL A 640 25.54 18.77 -29.01
C VAL A 640 26.32 18.44 -27.73
N ILE A 641 25.60 17.96 -26.72
CA ILE A 641 26.17 17.50 -25.46
C ILE A 641 26.17 15.97 -25.48
N ASN A 642 27.33 15.36 -25.24
CA ASN A 642 27.47 13.92 -25.10
C ASN A 642 27.67 13.57 -23.63
N ILE A 643 26.90 12.63 -23.12
CA ILE A 643 27.02 12.07 -21.78
C ILE A 643 27.54 10.65 -21.90
N ASP A 644 28.62 10.34 -21.19
CA ASP A 644 29.28 9.03 -21.27
C ASP A 644 28.38 7.88 -20.77
N PRO A 645 28.63 6.64 -21.22
CA PRO A 645 27.91 5.45 -20.76
C PRO A 645 27.96 5.26 -19.25
N PHE A 646 26.91 4.65 -18.69
CA PHE A 646 26.93 4.19 -17.32
C PHE A 646 28.00 3.10 -17.11
N LYS A 647 28.76 3.22 -16.03
CA LYS A 647 29.69 2.20 -15.55
C LYS A 647 29.30 1.79 -14.13
N ASN A 648 29.79 2.53 -13.14
CA ASN A 648 29.50 2.29 -11.72
C ASN A 648 28.66 3.41 -11.10
N SER A 649 28.64 4.59 -11.71
CA SER A 649 27.86 5.75 -11.28
C SER A 649 27.29 6.49 -12.48
N ALA A 650 26.15 7.16 -12.27
CA ALA A 650 25.51 7.95 -13.30
C ALA A 650 26.45 9.07 -13.76
N GLN A 651 26.51 9.27 -15.08
CA GLN A 651 27.19 10.41 -15.65
C GLN A 651 26.21 11.58 -15.73
N ILE A 652 26.62 12.73 -15.17
CA ILE A 652 25.73 13.86 -14.91
C ILE A 652 26.12 15.03 -15.81
N HIS A 653 25.13 15.69 -16.41
CA HIS A 653 25.32 16.95 -17.10
C HIS A 653 24.20 17.94 -16.77
N SER A 654 24.54 19.22 -16.59
CA SER A 654 23.57 20.29 -16.41
C SER A 654 23.60 21.24 -17.60
N PHE A 655 22.43 21.71 -18.04
CA PHE A 655 22.32 22.74 -19.06
C PHE A 655 21.10 23.64 -18.80
N ILE A 656 21.08 24.81 -19.44
CA ILE A 656 19.96 25.75 -19.38
C ILE A 656 19.11 25.58 -20.64
N SER A 657 17.82 25.38 -20.46
CA SER A 657 16.80 25.52 -21.48
C SER A 657 16.17 26.91 -21.36
N ASP A 658 16.02 27.63 -22.47
CA ASP A 658 15.44 28.98 -22.52
C ASP A 658 13.90 28.99 -22.63
N THR A 659 13.29 27.80 -22.55
CA THR A 659 11.84 27.60 -22.67
C THR A 659 11.31 26.79 -21.49
N ILE A 660 10.02 26.96 -21.20
CA ILE A 660 9.31 26.10 -20.24
C ILE A 660 9.18 24.69 -20.85
N ALA A 661 10.11 23.82 -20.49
CA ALA A 661 10.15 22.45 -20.98
C ALA A 661 9.51 21.44 -20.02
N ASN A 662 8.82 20.46 -20.59
CA ASN A 662 8.32 19.26 -19.91
C ASN A 662 9.09 18.00 -20.30
N TYR A 663 9.75 18.01 -21.47
CA TYR A 663 10.39 16.84 -22.04
C TYR A 663 11.82 17.17 -22.50
N LEU A 664 12.70 16.18 -22.33
CA LEU A 664 14.07 16.12 -22.83
C LEU A 664 14.10 15.20 -24.05
N PHE A 665 14.75 15.64 -25.14
CA PHE A 665 14.96 14.86 -26.36
C PHE A 665 16.43 14.48 -26.48
N PHE A 666 16.71 13.21 -26.76
CA PHE A 666 18.06 12.68 -26.86
C PHE A 666 18.17 11.49 -27.83
N MET A 667 19.39 11.15 -28.22
CA MET A 667 19.70 9.92 -28.98
C MET A 667 20.66 9.03 -28.16
N ALA A 668 20.64 7.73 -28.43
CA ALA A 668 21.61 6.79 -27.87
C ALA A 668 22.57 6.31 -28.97
N ASP A 669 23.86 6.22 -28.65
CA ASP A 669 24.88 5.78 -29.60
C ASP A 669 24.60 4.38 -30.15
N GLY A 670 24.57 4.24 -31.48
CA GLY A 670 24.14 3.01 -32.17
C GLY A 670 22.65 2.95 -32.56
N SER A 671 21.89 4.04 -32.38
CA SER A 671 20.54 4.23 -32.93
C SER A 671 20.41 5.63 -33.53
N ASP A 672 19.61 5.75 -34.60
CA ASP A 672 19.23 7.02 -35.23
C ASP A 672 17.89 7.56 -34.69
N ASP A 673 17.28 6.86 -33.72
CA ASP A 673 16.01 7.24 -33.12
C ASP A 673 16.17 8.39 -32.11
N ILE A 674 15.12 9.20 -32.02
CA ILE A 674 14.98 10.24 -31.00
C ILE A 674 14.13 9.70 -29.87
N PHE A 675 14.71 9.63 -28.68
CA PHE A 675 14.04 9.24 -27.45
C PHE A 675 13.60 10.47 -26.66
N VAL A 676 12.53 10.31 -25.89
CA VAL A 676 11.91 11.39 -25.13
C VAL A 676 11.81 10.99 -23.65
N LYS A 677 12.22 11.88 -22.76
CA LYS A 677 12.12 11.69 -21.30
C LYS A 677 11.38 12.86 -20.67
N GLU A 678 10.38 12.59 -19.85
CA GLU A 678 9.75 13.61 -19.01
C GLU A 678 10.75 14.16 -17.97
N ILE A 679 10.79 15.48 -17.84
CA ILE A 679 11.63 16.18 -16.87
C ILE A 679 10.89 16.23 -15.54
N CYS A 680 11.46 15.60 -14.51
CA CYS A 680 10.92 15.66 -13.15
C CYS A 680 10.82 17.12 -12.69
N LYS A 681 9.67 17.49 -12.12
CA LYS A 681 9.38 18.85 -11.63
C LYS A 681 9.96 19.13 -10.24
N TRP A 682 11.05 18.43 -9.90
CA TRP A 682 11.74 18.53 -8.63
C TRP A 682 13.25 18.28 -8.82
N PRO A 683 14.09 18.81 -7.93
CA PRO A 683 15.53 18.61 -8.00
C PRO A 683 15.92 17.17 -7.65
N PHE A 684 17.12 16.79 -8.09
CA PHE A 684 17.74 15.54 -7.68
C PHE A 684 17.98 15.54 -6.15
N PRO A 685 17.68 14.43 -5.43
CA PRO A 685 17.74 14.41 -3.97
C PRO A 685 19.18 14.34 -3.48
N GLN A 686 19.61 15.31 -2.67
CA GLN A 686 20.93 15.32 -2.04
C GLN A 686 20.92 15.93 -0.63
N GLY A 687 21.92 15.54 0.15
CA GLY A 687 22.20 16.09 1.47
C GLY A 687 21.32 15.51 2.57
N GLU A 688 21.39 16.16 3.73
CA GLU A 688 20.73 15.74 4.95
C GLU A 688 19.35 16.39 5.12
N THR A 689 18.48 15.74 5.87
CA THR A 689 17.24 16.34 6.34
C THR A 689 17.49 17.33 7.48
N PRO A 690 16.54 18.25 7.75
CA PRO A 690 16.62 19.15 8.90
C PRO A 690 16.77 18.41 10.23
N GLN A 691 16.12 17.24 10.37
CA GLN A 691 16.19 16.41 11.57
C GLN A 691 17.59 15.83 11.78
N GLN A 692 18.21 15.27 10.74
CA GLN A 692 19.58 14.75 10.79
C GLN A 692 20.58 15.84 11.18
N LYS A 693 20.43 17.03 10.61
CA LYS A 693 21.25 18.21 10.96
C LYS A 693 21.09 18.62 12.42
N LEU A 694 19.88 18.56 12.97
CA LEU A 694 19.62 18.89 14.37
C LEU A 694 20.19 17.85 15.34
N LEU A 695 20.08 16.56 15.02
CA LEU A 695 20.67 15.50 15.84
C LEU A 695 22.19 15.63 15.95
N LYS A 696 22.87 16.06 14.88
CA LYS A 696 24.32 16.36 14.91
C LYS A 696 24.69 17.56 15.77
N LYS A 697 23.72 18.41 16.13
CA LYS A 697 23.91 19.59 16.99
C LYS A 697 23.60 19.31 18.46
N VAL A 698 23.25 18.07 18.83
CA VAL A 698 23.05 17.68 20.23
C VAL A 698 24.34 17.95 21.00
N ASN A 699 24.23 18.78 22.04
CA ASN A 699 25.31 19.06 22.97
C ASN A 699 24.71 19.18 24.37
N LEU A 700 24.96 18.16 25.19
CA LEU A 700 24.48 18.11 26.58
C LEU A 700 25.53 18.57 27.60
N VAL A 701 26.82 18.55 27.24
CA VAL A 701 27.93 18.82 28.16
C VAL A 701 28.22 20.32 28.25
N ASP A 702 28.42 20.97 27.10
CA ASP A 702 28.76 22.38 27.03
C ASP A 702 27.54 23.22 26.63
N ASN A 703 26.44 23.04 27.37
CA ASN A 703 25.17 23.72 27.09
C ASN A 703 24.81 24.69 28.22
N ASN A 704 24.69 25.98 27.89
CA ASN A 704 24.40 27.01 28.86
C ASN A 704 22.98 26.93 29.44
N ALA A 705 22.06 26.14 28.89
CA ALA A 705 20.73 25.91 29.45
C ALA A 705 20.70 24.79 30.50
N ILE A 706 21.67 23.87 30.46
CA ILE A 706 21.75 22.69 31.33
C ILE A 706 22.56 23.04 32.59
N GLU A 707 21.99 22.77 33.76
CA GLU A 707 22.66 22.94 35.06
C GLU A 707 23.52 21.73 35.39
N LYS A 708 22.95 20.53 35.27
CA LYS A 708 23.61 19.26 35.53
C LYS A 708 22.85 18.09 34.91
N ILE A 709 23.54 16.95 34.82
CA ILE A 709 22.98 15.66 34.38
C ILE A 709 23.30 14.62 35.46
N GLU A 710 22.29 13.90 35.94
CA GLU A 710 22.43 12.85 36.97
C GLU A 710 21.71 11.58 36.51
N GLY A 711 22.49 10.60 36.03
CA GLY A 711 21.94 9.40 35.38
C GLY A 711 21.11 9.79 34.15
N GLU A 712 19.86 9.34 34.13
CA GLU A 712 18.88 9.64 33.08
C GLU A 712 18.18 10.99 33.27
N ASN A 713 18.56 11.81 34.28
CA ASN A 713 17.92 13.10 34.53
C ASN A 713 18.77 14.26 34.02
N ILE A 714 18.20 15.09 33.15
CA ILE A 714 18.77 16.38 32.74
C ILE A 714 18.07 17.47 33.54
N TYR A 715 18.81 18.33 34.23
CA TYR A 715 18.26 19.48 34.95
C TYR A 715 18.61 20.77 34.21
N LEU A 716 17.60 21.53 33.81
CA LEU A 716 17.83 22.89 33.29
C LEU A 716 18.09 23.85 34.44
N LYS A 717 18.75 24.97 34.13
CA LYS A 717 19.04 26.02 35.11
C LYS A 717 17.80 26.46 35.88
N ASN A 718 17.95 26.50 37.20
CA ASN A 718 16.92 26.98 38.12
C ASN A 718 16.92 28.52 38.30
N THR A 719 17.22 29.28 37.25
CA THR A 719 17.28 30.76 37.26
C THR A 719 16.54 31.34 36.05
N GLU A 720 16.49 32.66 35.95
CA GLU A 720 16.14 33.34 34.70
C GLU A 720 17.32 33.27 33.72
N PHE A 721 17.08 32.85 32.47
CA PHE A 721 18.10 32.85 31.41
C PHE A 721 17.48 32.96 30.01
N GLU A 722 18.30 33.36 29.04
CA GLU A 722 17.93 33.46 27.64
C GLU A 722 18.42 32.25 26.83
N LEU A 723 17.55 31.75 25.95
CA LEU A 723 17.83 30.69 24.98
C LEU A 723 17.70 31.27 23.56
N SER A 724 18.84 31.62 22.96
CA SER A 724 18.93 32.15 21.59
C SER A 724 19.44 31.12 20.56
N LYS A 725 19.63 29.87 20.99
CA LYS A 725 20.01 28.74 20.12
C LYS A 725 19.12 27.53 20.41
N PRO A 726 18.87 26.66 19.42
CA PRO A 726 18.08 25.45 19.64
C PRO A 726 18.65 24.56 20.75
N LEU A 727 17.79 24.07 21.63
CA LEU A 727 18.10 23.04 22.62
C LEU A 727 17.56 21.70 22.13
N ILE A 728 18.46 20.79 21.75
CA ILE A 728 18.12 19.45 21.25
C ILE A 728 18.48 18.42 22.31
N ILE A 729 17.49 17.64 22.75
CA ILE A 729 17.62 16.66 23.82
C ILE A 729 17.35 15.26 23.23
N PRO A 730 18.33 14.35 23.25
CA PRO A 730 18.16 13.00 22.70
C PRO A 730 17.23 12.14 23.57
N ALA A 731 16.91 10.92 23.11
CA ALA A 731 16.12 9.96 23.87
C ALA A 731 16.89 9.39 25.08
N GLY A 732 16.18 8.72 25.99
CA GLY A 732 16.76 8.06 27.17
C GLY A 732 16.93 8.96 28.40
N TYR A 733 16.28 10.13 28.43
CA TYR A 733 16.33 11.04 29.57
C TYR A 733 14.95 11.48 30.06
N ILE A 734 14.95 12.12 31.23
CA ILE A 734 13.86 12.94 31.77
C ILE A 734 14.41 14.35 31.99
N VAL A 735 13.76 15.35 31.41
CA VAL A 735 14.16 16.76 31.51
C VAL A 735 13.41 17.42 32.65
N ASN A 736 14.14 17.91 33.63
CA ASN A 736 13.62 18.44 34.88
C ASN A 736 13.78 19.96 34.90
N VAL A 737 12.68 20.66 35.23
CA VAL A 737 12.65 22.11 35.46
C VAL A 737 11.95 22.36 36.79
N LYS A 738 12.55 23.20 37.64
CA LYS A 738 12.09 23.49 39.00
C LYS A 738 11.27 24.78 39.06
N ALA A 739 10.46 24.91 40.10
CA ALA A 739 9.66 26.09 40.39
C ALA A 739 10.50 27.38 40.38
N GLY A 740 9.99 28.40 39.68
CA GLY A 740 10.62 29.72 39.57
C GLY A 740 11.59 29.91 38.41
N THR A 741 11.90 28.87 37.65
CA THR A 741 12.67 29.00 36.41
C THR A 741 11.94 29.87 35.39
N LYS A 742 12.66 30.80 34.76
CA LYS A 742 12.18 31.60 33.63
C LYS A 742 13.10 31.45 32.44
N ILE A 743 12.55 31.07 31.29
CA ILE A 743 13.30 30.81 30.06
C ILE A 743 12.74 31.74 29.00
N ASN A 744 13.55 32.73 28.59
CA ASN A 744 13.24 33.60 27.48
C ASN A 744 13.83 33.01 26.19
N ILE A 745 12.99 32.51 25.30
CA ILE A 745 13.40 31.90 24.03
C ILE A 745 13.29 32.99 22.94
N VAL A 746 14.40 33.27 22.25
CA VAL A 746 14.52 34.38 21.28
C VAL A 746 15.31 33.95 20.05
N ASP A 747 15.48 34.83 19.08
CA ASP A 747 16.28 34.60 17.86
C ASP A 747 15.90 33.31 17.11
N SER A 748 14.60 33.01 17.04
CA SER A 748 14.07 31.79 16.42
C SER A 748 14.54 30.48 17.04
N ALA A 749 15.03 30.50 18.29
CA ALA A 749 15.38 29.29 19.03
C ALA A 749 14.13 28.47 19.42
N PHE A 750 14.36 27.23 19.81
CA PHE A 750 13.32 26.27 20.17
C PHE A 750 13.88 25.15 21.05
N ILE A 751 12.98 24.35 21.63
CA ILE A 751 13.33 23.15 22.37
C ILE A 751 12.75 21.94 21.61
N LEU A 752 13.61 21.01 21.21
CA LEU A 752 13.22 19.74 20.62
C LEU A 752 13.74 18.61 21.51
N SER A 753 12.84 17.80 22.03
CA SER A 753 13.17 16.70 22.93
C SER A 753 12.63 15.38 22.42
N TYR A 754 13.47 14.35 22.51
CA TYR A 754 13.07 12.95 22.38
C TYR A 754 12.91 12.28 23.77
N SER A 755 12.81 13.10 24.81
CA SER A 755 12.81 12.70 26.22
C SER A 755 11.64 13.34 26.97
N ALA A 756 11.18 12.69 28.02
CA ALA A 756 10.01 13.14 28.76
C ALA A 756 10.31 14.39 29.58
N PHE A 757 9.30 15.23 29.81
CA PHE A 757 9.42 16.43 30.63
C PHE A 757 8.85 16.23 32.02
N LYS A 758 9.55 16.72 33.04
CA LYS A 758 9.10 16.82 34.43
C LYS A 758 9.27 18.26 34.90
N PHE A 759 8.31 19.11 34.55
CA PHE A 759 8.34 20.54 34.88
C PHE A 759 7.42 20.79 36.07
N ILE A 760 7.98 20.95 37.25
CA ILE A 760 7.22 21.02 38.50
C ILE A 760 7.38 22.42 39.10
N GLY A 761 6.45 23.31 38.76
CA GLY A 761 6.28 24.61 39.37
C GLY A 761 5.34 24.59 40.58
N GLU A 762 5.17 25.75 41.19
CA GLU A 762 4.25 25.98 42.31
C GLU A 762 3.34 27.18 42.02
N LYS A 763 2.19 27.27 42.70
CA LYS A 763 1.18 28.33 42.48
C LYS A 763 1.79 29.73 42.55
N ASP A 764 2.64 29.97 43.55
CA ASP A 764 3.28 31.27 43.77
C ASP A 764 4.65 31.38 43.08
N ASN A 765 5.14 30.29 42.50
CA ASN A 765 6.46 30.22 41.86
C ASN A 765 6.39 29.35 40.59
N ASN A 766 5.76 29.92 39.55
CA ASN A 766 5.51 29.21 38.30
C ASN A 766 6.81 29.03 37.52
N ILE A 767 6.85 28.00 36.66
CA ILE A 767 7.84 27.92 35.57
C ILE A 767 7.31 28.76 34.41
N ILE A 768 8.16 29.58 33.79
CA ILE A 768 7.75 30.46 32.69
C ILE A 768 8.65 30.21 31.48
N PHE A 769 8.03 29.80 30.38
CA PHE A 769 8.61 29.87 29.03
C PHE A 769 7.98 31.07 28.33
N THR A 770 8.80 31.99 27.85
CA THR A 770 8.34 33.21 27.19
C THR A 770 9.21 33.54 25.99
N SER A 771 8.69 34.32 25.05
CA SER A 771 9.50 34.95 24.00
C SER A 771 9.29 36.46 24.04
N SER A 772 10.37 37.21 24.30
CA SER A 772 10.31 38.68 24.34
C SER A 772 10.20 39.31 22.95
N ASP A 773 10.63 38.59 21.91
CA ASP A 773 10.67 39.03 20.51
C ASP A 773 9.63 38.32 19.62
N PHE A 774 8.81 37.42 20.19
CA PHE A 774 7.81 36.59 19.51
C PHE A 774 8.38 35.60 18.46
N THR A 775 9.69 35.35 18.49
CA THR A 775 10.33 34.48 17.47
C THR A 775 10.49 33.04 17.91
N ALA A 776 10.28 32.69 19.19
CA ALA A 776 10.47 31.34 19.71
C ALA A 776 9.69 30.28 18.92
N ARG A 777 10.39 29.32 18.31
CA ARG A 777 9.80 28.30 17.43
C ARG A 777 9.39 27.04 18.20
N GLY A 778 8.53 27.24 19.19
CA GLY A 778 7.86 26.17 19.92
C GLY A 778 8.75 25.29 20.79
N ILE A 779 8.09 24.38 21.49
CA ILE A 779 8.65 23.36 22.37
C ILE A 779 8.02 22.03 21.94
N THR A 780 8.83 21.06 21.54
CA THR A 780 8.36 19.83 20.91
C THR A 780 8.93 18.61 21.62
N VAL A 781 8.07 17.64 21.93
CA VAL A 781 8.41 16.33 22.47
C VAL A 781 7.98 15.25 21.49
N LEU A 782 8.93 14.43 21.03
CA LEU A 782 8.72 13.37 20.04
C LEU A 782 9.11 12.01 20.62
N GLN A 783 8.20 11.04 20.62
CA GLN A 783 8.47 9.64 21.00
C GLN A 783 9.19 9.48 22.36
N ALA A 784 8.79 10.25 23.37
CA ALA A 784 9.35 10.12 24.71
C ALA A 784 8.91 8.78 25.35
N GLU A 785 9.87 8.00 25.86
CA GLU A 785 9.61 6.70 26.48
C GLU A 785 8.74 6.79 27.74
N HIS A 786 8.82 7.92 28.44
CA HIS A 786 8.04 8.16 29.65
C HIS A 786 7.01 9.26 29.45
N LYS A 787 5.93 9.16 30.21
CA LYS A 787 4.90 10.21 30.28
C LYS A 787 5.51 11.50 30.83
N SER A 788 5.23 12.61 30.15
CA SER A 788 5.58 13.95 30.60
C SER A 788 4.59 14.46 31.66
N ILE A 789 5.07 15.22 32.64
CA ILE A 789 4.26 15.83 33.70
C ILE A 789 4.67 17.29 33.84
N LEU A 790 3.72 18.19 33.60
CA LEU A 790 3.90 19.63 33.74
C LEU A 790 2.90 20.17 34.77
N LYS A 791 3.39 20.96 35.73
CA LYS A 791 2.59 21.57 36.80
C LYS A 791 2.96 23.04 36.96
N TYR A 792 1.97 23.94 36.98
CA TYR A 792 2.18 25.39 37.20
C TYR A 792 3.22 25.98 36.22
N VAL A 793 2.95 25.81 34.92
CA VAL A 793 3.82 26.28 33.83
C VAL A 793 3.09 27.28 32.96
N LYS A 794 3.78 28.34 32.54
CA LYS A 794 3.26 29.36 31.62
C LYS A 794 4.05 29.34 30.31
N PHE A 795 3.34 29.33 29.18
CA PHE A 795 3.87 29.40 27.82
C PHE A 795 3.35 30.65 27.16
N ASN A 796 4.21 31.66 27.02
CA ASN A 796 3.83 33.00 26.61
C ASN A 796 4.53 33.43 25.31
N ASN A 797 3.78 34.07 24.41
CA ASN A 797 4.32 34.70 23.20
C ASN A 797 5.09 33.75 22.26
N LEU A 798 4.86 32.44 22.36
CA LEU A 798 5.56 31.43 21.56
C LEU A 798 4.95 31.34 20.14
N ASN A 799 5.73 30.80 19.21
CA ASN A 799 5.35 30.56 17.83
C ASN A 799 5.48 29.06 17.50
N THR A 800 5.10 28.69 16.29
CA THR A 800 5.13 27.34 15.74
C THR A 800 6.56 26.85 15.49
N PHE A 801 6.81 25.54 15.67
CA PHE A 801 8.09 24.92 15.31
C PHE A 801 8.35 24.99 13.80
N TYR A 802 9.54 25.47 13.42
CA TYR A 802 10.01 25.45 12.04
C TYR A 802 11.54 25.42 11.94
N TYR A 803 12.09 24.45 11.21
CA TYR A 803 13.52 24.38 10.91
C TYR A 803 13.78 23.84 9.50
N GLU A 804 14.31 24.69 8.61
CA GLU A 804 14.74 24.33 7.25
C GLU A 804 13.69 23.53 6.44
N GLY A 805 12.41 23.95 6.51
CA GLY A 805 11.30 23.28 5.82
C GLY A 805 10.61 22.19 6.62
N TRP A 806 11.16 21.76 7.77
CA TRP A 806 10.42 20.91 8.71
C TRP A 806 9.59 21.78 9.64
N GLY A 807 8.28 21.82 9.44
CA GLY A 807 7.33 22.59 10.24
C GLY A 807 6.30 21.69 10.91
N LEU A 808 6.01 21.98 12.19
CA LEU A 808 4.85 21.44 12.92
C LEU A 808 3.83 22.58 13.09
N THR A 809 2.81 22.40 13.92
CA THR A 809 1.73 23.40 14.10
C THR A 809 1.72 24.01 15.51
N GLY A 810 2.17 23.25 16.52
CA GLY A 810 2.11 23.64 17.93
C GLY A 810 3.20 24.59 18.44
N ALA A 811 2.84 25.50 19.35
CA ALA A 811 3.76 26.14 20.28
C ALA A 811 4.26 25.17 21.37
N LEU A 812 3.41 24.26 21.82
CA LEU A 812 3.78 23.07 22.57
C LEU A 812 3.24 21.84 21.84
N THR A 813 4.12 20.91 21.45
CA THR A 813 3.74 19.71 20.70
C THR A 813 4.17 18.44 21.44
N PHE A 814 3.28 17.45 21.50
CA PHE A 814 3.56 16.08 21.93
C PHE A 814 3.14 15.10 20.84
N TYR A 815 4.08 14.32 20.32
CA TYR A 815 3.80 13.28 19.33
C TYR A 815 4.24 11.92 19.84
N GLU A 816 3.31 10.96 19.90
CA GLU A 816 3.54 9.63 20.51
C GLU A 816 4.26 9.76 21.87
N SER A 817 3.80 10.72 22.67
CA SER A 817 4.42 11.14 23.93
C SER A 817 3.32 11.54 24.90
N ASP A 818 2.96 10.63 25.80
CA ASP A 818 1.89 10.88 26.76
C ASP A 818 2.22 12.06 27.68
N VAL A 819 1.20 12.82 28.10
CA VAL A 819 1.41 14.01 28.91
C VAL A 819 0.27 14.33 29.89
N ASP A 820 0.63 14.66 31.12
CA ASP A 820 -0.29 15.25 32.08
C ASP A 820 0.07 16.73 32.33
N LEU A 821 -0.90 17.62 32.11
CA LEU A 821 -0.81 19.07 32.20
C LEU A 821 -1.73 19.60 33.31
N TYR A 822 -1.15 20.14 34.39
CA TYR A 822 -1.91 20.68 35.51
C TYR A 822 -1.58 22.15 35.76
N ASN A 823 -2.60 23.02 35.83
CA ASN A 823 -2.39 24.44 36.08
C ASN A 823 -1.47 25.10 35.04
N ILE A 824 -1.76 24.88 33.75
CA ILE A 824 -0.97 25.44 32.65
C ILE A 824 -1.63 26.72 32.13
N THR A 825 -0.81 27.68 31.72
CA THR A 825 -1.28 28.90 31.04
C THR A 825 -0.63 29.03 29.68
N PHE A 826 -1.43 29.16 28.63
CA PHE A 826 -0.98 29.59 27.31
C PHE A 826 -1.48 31.01 27.06
N TYR A 827 -0.57 31.94 26.75
CA TYR A 827 -0.93 33.35 26.62
C TYR A 827 -0.23 34.02 25.45
N ARG A 828 -1.01 34.67 24.56
CA ARG A 828 -0.50 35.47 23.44
C ARG A 828 0.40 34.72 22.44
N ASN A 829 0.26 33.40 22.34
CA ASN A 829 1.03 32.61 21.37
C ASN A 829 0.60 32.94 19.92
N GLN A 830 1.60 33.09 19.05
CA GLN A 830 1.48 33.45 17.62
C GLN A 830 1.71 32.22 16.74
N CYS A 831 1.01 31.14 17.04
CA CYS A 831 1.18 29.82 16.43
C CYS A 831 -0.14 29.37 15.75
N GLU A 832 -0.05 28.27 14.99
CA GLU A 832 -1.23 27.61 14.43
C GLU A 832 -2.01 26.92 15.55
N ASP A 833 -1.34 26.14 16.40
CA ASP A 833 -1.93 25.54 17.61
C ASP A 833 -1.16 25.99 18.86
N ALA A 834 -1.83 26.46 19.92
CA ALA A 834 -1.11 26.70 21.18
C ALA A 834 -0.64 25.40 21.84
N LEU A 835 -1.48 24.36 21.79
CA LEU A 835 -1.15 23.01 22.21
C LEU A 835 -1.54 22.03 21.08
N ASN A 836 -0.61 21.18 20.68
CA ASN A 836 -0.85 20.12 19.71
C ASN A 836 -0.45 18.75 20.28
N ILE A 837 -1.41 17.83 20.41
CA ILE A 837 -1.17 16.48 20.94
C ILE A 837 -1.61 15.42 19.94
N ILE A 838 -0.66 14.63 19.45
CA ILE A 838 -0.86 13.68 18.36
C ILE A 838 -0.54 12.27 18.85
N ARG A 839 -1.46 11.33 18.61
CA ARG A 839 -1.29 9.89 18.93
C ARG A 839 -0.80 9.63 20.36
N SER A 840 -1.32 10.37 21.34
CA SER A 840 -0.87 10.28 22.73
C SER A 840 -2.04 10.25 23.69
N ASP A 841 -1.79 9.76 24.91
CA ASP A 841 -2.73 9.87 26.01
C ASP A 841 -2.43 11.12 26.84
N PHE A 842 -3.48 11.90 27.17
CA PHE A 842 -3.28 13.15 27.88
C PHE A 842 -4.34 13.50 28.95
N ILE A 843 -3.90 14.34 29.90
CA ILE A 843 -4.77 15.04 30.85
C ILE A 843 -4.42 16.53 30.78
N VAL A 844 -5.42 17.39 30.63
CA VAL A 844 -5.29 18.85 30.79
C VAL A 844 -6.29 19.31 31.84
N THR A 845 -5.80 19.82 32.97
CA THR A 845 -6.67 20.19 34.09
C THR A 845 -6.32 21.55 34.68
N ASN A 846 -7.33 22.31 35.13
CA ASN A 846 -7.16 23.61 35.80
C ASN A 846 -6.33 24.61 34.98
N SER A 847 -6.50 24.64 33.66
CA SER A 847 -5.60 25.35 32.74
C SER A 847 -6.30 26.48 31.99
N SER A 848 -5.54 27.34 31.31
CA SER A 848 -6.11 28.45 30.54
C SER A 848 -5.38 28.70 29.23
N PHE A 849 -6.14 29.12 28.22
CA PHE A 849 -5.68 29.57 26.92
C PHE A 849 -6.27 30.95 26.67
N ASP A 850 -5.41 31.95 26.51
CA ASP A 850 -5.87 33.34 26.37
C ASP A 850 -5.11 34.09 25.27
N ASN A 851 -5.85 34.81 24.43
CA ASN A 851 -5.32 35.61 23.33
C ASN A 851 -4.46 34.78 22.35
N ILE A 852 -4.96 33.62 21.92
CA ILE A 852 -4.26 32.74 20.98
C ILE A 852 -4.56 33.17 19.55
N TYR A 853 -3.53 33.22 18.69
CA TYR A 853 -3.65 33.73 17.32
C TYR A 853 -4.57 32.89 16.42
N ALA A 854 -4.49 31.55 16.49
CA ALA A 854 -5.31 30.63 15.72
C ALA A 854 -5.97 29.61 16.64
N ASP A 855 -5.65 28.32 16.50
CA ASP A 855 -6.27 27.24 17.29
C ASP A 855 -5.62 27.16 18.68
N ALA A 856 -6.44 26.95 19.71
CA ALA A 856 -5.91 26.85 21.08
C ALA A 856 -5.45 25.42 21.39
N PHE A 857 -6.26 24.42 21.10
CA PHE A 857 -5.92 23.03 21.35
C PHE A 857 -6.37 22.11 20.22
N ASP A 858 -5.37 21.63 19.45
CA ASP A 858 -5.53 20.59 18.44
C ASP A 858 -5.12 19.22 19.00
N SER A 859 -5.91 18.19 18.71
CA SER A 859 -5.52 16.83 19.04
C SER A 859 -5.98 15.78 18.02
N ASP A 860 -5.00 15.11 17.43
CA ASP A 860 -5.17 14.07 16.42
C ASP A 860 -4.94 12.68 16.99
N PHE A 861 -5.90 11.77 16.75
CA PHE A 861 -5.79 10.35 17.05
C PHE A 861 -5.42 10.00 18.50
N SER A 862 -5.85 10.83 19.45
CA SER A 862 -5.43 10.78 20.85
C SER A 862 -6.58 10.35 21.76
N THR A 863 -6.25 9.96 23.00
CA THR A 863 -7.24 9.79 24.06
C THR A 863 -6.92 10.69 25.24
N GLY A 864 -7.93 11.22 25.92
CA GLY A 864 -7.62 12.16 27.01
C GLY A 864 -8.79 12.86 27.65
N ARG A 865 -8.45 13.81 28.53
CA ARG A 865 -9.40 14.61 29.32
C ARG A 865 -9.00 16.08 29.34
N VAL A 866 -9.98 16.97 29.19
CA VAL A 866 -9.87 18.42 29.33
C VAL A 866 -10.84 18.86 30.41
N GLU A 867 -10.33 19.29 31.57
CA GLU A 867 -11.15 19.50 32.78
C GLU A 867 -10.84 20.81 33.47
N ASP A 868 -11.87 21.57 33.81
CA ASP A 868 -11.70 22.85 34.52
C ASP A 868 -10.77 23.80 33.73
N VAL A 869 -11.01 23.94 32.42
CA VAL A 869 -10.19 24.73 31.50
C VAL A 869 -10.95 25.97 31.01
N ILE A 870 -10.25 27.08 30.83
CA ILE A 870 -10.83 28.33 30.33
C ILE A 870 -10.14 28.74 29.03
N PHE A 871 -10.93 29.03 27.99
CA PHE A 871 -10.47 29.56 26.71
C PHE A 871 -11.06 30.96 26.49
N THR A 872 -10.21 31.96 26.26
CA THR A 872 -10.65 33.35 26.04
C THR A 872 -9.92 33.97 24.85
N ASN A 873 -10.67 34.64 23.97
CA ASN A 873 -10.13 35.38 22.82
C ASN A 873 -9.24 34.48 21.93
N ILE A 874 -9.85 33.47 21.30
CA ILE A 874 -9.16 32.51 20.43
C ILE A 874 -9.42 32.89 18.97
N GLY A 875 -8.35 33.07 18.19
CA GLY A 875 -8.44 33.60 16.83
C GLY A 875 -8.97 32.61 15.78
N ASN A 876 -9.12 31.33 16.10
CA ASN A 876 -9.79 30.33 15.28
C ASN A 876 -10.59 29.33 16.15
N ASP A 877 -10.22 28.03 16.19
CA ASP A 877 -10.92 27.01 16.98
C ASP A 877 -10.36 26.94 18.42
N ALA A 878 -11.23 26.95 19.44
CA ALA A 878 -10.77 26.73 20.81
C ALA A 878 -10.37 25.26 21.04
N ILE A 879 -11.12 24.33 20.46
CA ILE A 879 -10.84 22.89 20.49
C ILE A 879 -11.15 22.28 19.11
N ASP A 880 -10.15 21.72 18.42
CA ASP A 880 -10.34 20.91 17.19
C ASP A 880 -9.70 19.52 17.34
N PHE A 881 -10.54 18.49 17.43
CA PHE A 881 -10.10 17.12 17.68
C PHE A 881 -10.50 16.17 16.55
N SER A 882 -9.53 15.47 15.97
CA SER A 882 -9.73 14.57 14.82
C SER A 882 -9.36 13.12 15.14
N GLY A 883 -10.28 12.18 14.90
CA GLY A 883 -10.05 10.75 15.20
C GLY A 883 -9.78 10.44 16.68
N SER A 884 -10.17 11.33 17.58
CA SER A 884 -9.80 11.32 19.01
C SER A 884 -10.96 10.90 19.92
N ARG A 885 -10.63 10.44 21.13
CA ARG A 885 -11.60 10.02 22.16
C ARG A 885 -11.40 10.81 23.45
N ILE A 886 -12.13 11.91 23.61
CA ILE A 886 -11.84 12.91 24.64
C ILE A 886 -13.08 13.22 25.50
N LEU A 887 -12.87 13.32 26.82
CA LEU A 887 -13.81 13.93 27.75
C LEU A 887 -13.45 15.40 27.95
N ILE A 888 -14.42 16.29 27.78
CA ILE A 888 -14.32 17.74 28.01
C ILE A 888 -15.32 18.08 29.11
N GLN A 889 -14.85 18.57 30.24
CA GLN A 889 -15.69 18.78 31.41
C GLN A 889 -15.39 20.12 32.09
N ASN A 890 -16.43 20.79 32.61
CA ASN A 890 -16.28 22.03 33.38
C ASN A 890 -15.45 23.10 32.64
N THR A 891 -15.66 23.23 31.33
CA THR A 891 -14.84 24.08 30.46
C THR A 891 -15.62 25.29 30.00
N ASP A 892 -15.02 26.47 30.15
CA ASP A 892 -15.58 27.75 29.70
C ASP A 892 -14.83 28.24 28.45
N ILE A 893 -15.56 28.54 27.39
CA ILE A 893 -15.05 29.06 26.12
C ILE A 893 -15.75 30.38 25.84
N ILE A 894 -14.98 31.46 25.68
CA ILE A 894 -15.50 32.81 25.49
C ILE A 894 -14.75 33.49 24.33
N GLY A 895 -15.45 33.72 23.23
CA GLY A 895 -14.91 34.44 22.08
C GLY A 895 -13.89 33.62 21.28
N ALA A 896 -14.32 32.47 20.76
CA ALA A 896 -13.57 31.75 19.71
C ALA A 896 -14.08 32.19 18.33
N GLU A 897 -13.21 32.70 17.46
CA GLU A 897 -13.62 33.31 16.18
C GLU A 897 -14.25 32.30 15.21
N ASP A 898 -13.90 31.00 15.28
CA ASP A 898 -14.59 29.95 14.51
C ASP A 898 -15.36 28.96 15.41
N LYS A 899 -14.80 27.82 15.84
CA LYS A 899 -15.53 26.82 16.63
C LYS A 899 -15.11 26.84 18.09
N GLY A 900 -16.10 26.76 18.99
CA GLY A 900 -15.87 26.50 20.40
C GLY A 900 -15.34 25.08 20.61
N ILE A 901 -16.14 24.07 20.24
CA ILE A 901 -15.72 22.67 20.29
C ILE A 901 -15.98 22.00 18.94
N SER A 902 -14.97 21.34 18.38
CA SER A 902 -15.06 20.63 17.10
C SER A 902 -14.55 19.19 17.23
N GLY A 903 -15.39 18.24 16.79
CA GLY A 903 -15.00 16.84 16.63
C GLY A 903 -15.09 16.42 15.17
N GLY A 904 -13.96 15.99 14.59
CA GLY A 904 -13.83 15.54 13.22
C GLY A 904 -13.33 14.10 13.06
N GLU A 905 -13.48 13.56 11.84
CA GLU A 905 -12.84 12.33 11.39
C GLU A 905 -13.04 11.12 12.34
N ASP A 906 -14.30 10.75 12.62
CA ASP A 906 -14.66 9.62 13.50
C ASP A 906 -14.26 9.84 14.99
N SER A 907 -14.16 11.10 15.40
CA SER A 907 -13.96 11.48 16.81
C SER A 907 -15.15 11.09 17.68
N LYS A 908 -14.87 10.74 18.94
CA LYS A 908 -15.88 10.50 19.99
C LYS A 908 -15.61 11.43 21.16
N LEU A 909 -16.40 12.50 21.24
CA LEU A 909 -16.25 13.52 22.26
C LEU A 909 -17.40 13.44 23.27
N GLU A 910 -17.09 13.65 24.53
CA GLU A 910 -18.07 13.81 25.59
C GLU A 910 -17.87 15.16 26.29
N VAL A 911 -18.87 16.03 26.20
CA VAL A 911 -18.84 17.42 26.70
C VAL A 911 -19.81 17.54 27.88
N ARG A 912 -19.33 17.89 29.07
CA ARG A 912 -20.13 17.92 30.30
C ARG A 912 -19.97 19.23 31.06
N ASN A 913 -21.08 19.83 31.46
CA ASN A 913 -21.08 21.03 32.31
C ASN A 913 -20.18 22.15 31.74
N CYS A 914 -20.29 22.42 30.44
CA CYS A 914 -19.48 23.44 29.76
C CYS A 914 -20.29 24.71 29.48
N LYS A 915 -19.60 25.82 29.29
CA LYS A 915 -20.19 27.08 28.79
C LYS A 915 -19.42 27.55 27.56
N ILE A 916 -20.14 27.80 26.47
CA ILE A 916 -19.57 28.30 25.22
C ILE A 916 -20.30 29.60 24.87
N GLU A 917 -19.58 30.71 24.83
CA GLU A 917 -20.12 32.05 24.65
C GLU A 917 -19.42 32.80 23.52
N LYS A 918 -20.18 33.50 22.66
CA LYS A 918 -19.67 34.40 21.62
C LYS A 918 -18.72 33.72 20.61
N SER A 919 -18.93 32.45 20.29
CA SER A 919 -18.23 31.79 19.19
C SER A 919 -18.99 31.92 17.87
N ASN A 920 -18.33 31.80 16.72
CA ASN A 920 -19.07 31.68 15.46
C ASN A 920 -19.90 30.39 15.46
N ILE A 921 -19.30 29.26 15.78
CA ILE A 921 -19.96 27.96 15.97
C ILE A 921 -19.76 27.51 17.42
N GLY A 922 -20.83 27.19 18.13
CA GLY A 922 -20.75 26.66 19.49
C GLY A 922 -20.12 25.26 19.52
N ILE A 923 -20.81 24.27 18.96
CA ILE A 923 -20.33 22.88 18.89
C ILE A 923 -20.49 22.36 17.46
N ALA A 924 -19.42 21.78 16.91
CA ALA A 924 -19.39 21.14 15.61
C ALA A 924 -19.12 19.63 15.69
N SER A 925 -19.80 18.85 14.85
CA SER A 925 -19.51 17.44 14.63
C SER A 925 -19.39 17.15 13.13
N LYS A 926 -18.24 16.61 12.71
CA LYS A 926 -17.87 16.40 11.30
C LYS A 926 -17.58 14.92 11.05
N ASP A 927 -17.84 14.42 9.84
CA ASP A 927 -17.18 13.23 9.30
C ASP A 927 -17.26 11.96 10.17
N LEU A 928 -18.46 11.40 10.35
CA LEU A 928 -18.78 10.25 11.26
C LEU A 928 -18.59 10.49 12.76
N SER A 929 -18.12 11.67 13.16
CA SER A 929 -17.91 11.94 14.59
C SER A 929 -19.21 11.93 15.38
N VAL A 930 -19.07 11.62 16.66
CA VAL A 930 -20.14 11.64 17.65
C VAL A 930 -19.74 12.54 18.80
N VAL A 931 -20.53 13.59 19.05
CA VAL A 931 -20.36 14.48 20.20
C VAL A 931 -21.53 14.32 21.16
N LYS A 932 -21.26 13.81 22.36
CA LYS A 932 -22.24 13.72 23.45
C LYS A 932 -22.14 14.97 24.32
N VAL A 933 -23.26 15.61 24.64
CA VAL A 933 -23.31 16.89 25.35
C VAL A 933 -24.26 16.77 26.53
N TYR A 934 -23.80 17.17 27.73
CA TYR A 934 -24.57 17.11 28.97
C TYR A 934 -24.44 18.41 29.75
N ASP A 935 -25.56 18.96 30.23
CA ASP A 935 -25.58 20.09 31.16
C ASP A 935 -24.80 21.33 30.67
N THR A 936 -24.77 21.56 29.36
CA THR A 936 -23.94 22.57 28.71
C THR A 936 -24.78 23.77 28.26
N LYS A 937 -24.18 24.97 28.29
CA LYS A 937 -24.79 26.22 27.80
C LYS A 937 -24.03 26.76 26.59
N VAL A 938 -24.75 27.06 25.51
CA VAL A 938 -24.24 27.74 24.32
C VAL A 938 -24.98 29.07 24.18
N THR A 939 -24.26 30.18 24.28
CA THR A 939 -24.86 31.53 24.35
C THR A 939 -24.22 32.48 23.33
N ASP A 940 -25.03 33.31 22.68
CA ASP A 940 -24.58 34.41 21.80
C ASP A 940 -23.66 33.96 20.64
N CYS A 941 -23.81 32.71 20.15
CA CYS A 941 -23.04 32.19 19.01
C CYS A 941 -23.77 32.42 17.66
N ASN A 942 -23.09 32.56 16.53
CA ASN A 942 -23.81 32.65 15.23
C ASN A 942 -24.59 31.34 14.95
N TYR A 943 -23.92 30.19 15.13
CA TYR A 943 -24.49 28.86 15.02
C TYR A 943 -24.35 28.13 16.35
N GLY A 944 -25.45 27.61 16.90
CA GLY A 944 -25.42 26.83 18.14
C GLY A 944 -24.74 25.48 17.92
N LEU A 945 -25.34 24.64 17.09
CA LEU A 945 -24.80 23.34 16.67
C LEU A 945 -24.62 23.28 15.15
N VAL A 946 -23.49 22.73 14.70
CA VAL A 946 -23.22 22.44 13.28
C VAL A 946 -22.87 20.98 13.10
N LEU A 947 -23.55 20.30 12.17
CA LEU A 947 -23.21 18.92 11.78
C LEU A 947 -23.05 18.82 10.28
N LEU A 948 -21.90 18.35 9.82
CA LEU A 948 -21.57 18.31 8.39
C LEU A 948 -20.68 17.12 8.02
N LYS A 949 -20.60 16.85 6.72
CA LYS A 949 -19.67 15.90 6.13
C LYS A 949 -18.72 16.67 5.20
N LYS A 950 -17.51 16.94 5.69
CA LYS A 950 -16.45 17.64 4.96
C LYS A 950 -15.74 16.68 4.00
N LYS A 951 -15.46 15.45 4.44
CA LYS A 951 -14.72 14.44 3.68
C LYS A 951 -15.66 13.32 3.22
N VAL A 952 -15.63 13.01 1.92
CA VAL A 952 -16.59 12.07 1.30
C VAL A 952 -16.33 10.60 1.67
N GLU A 953 -15.09 10.28 2.06
CA GLU A 953 -14.67 9.01 2.62
C GLU A 953 -15.21 8.78 4.02
N TYR A 954 -15.73 9.81 4.68
CA TYR A 954 -16.52 9.71 5.89
C TYR A 954 -18.02 9.83 5.55
N GLY A 955 -18.84 9.97 6.58
CA GLY A 955 -20.29 9.92 6.51
C GLY A 955 -20.91 10.94 7.47
N PRO A 956 -22.23 10.87 7.65
CA PRO A 956 -22.96 11.82 8.48
C PRO A 956 -22.50 11.77 9.94
N ALA A 957 -22.54 12.91 10.60
CA ALA A 957 -22.14 13.10 11.99
C ALA A 957 -23.35 13.06 12.94
N GLU A 958 -23.09 12.91 14.24
CA GLU A 958 -24.13 12.84 15.28
C GLU A 958 -23.79 13.72 16.50
N ILE A 959 -24.81 14.42 17.01
CA ILE A 959 -24.76 15.05 18.34
C ILE A 959 -25.87 14.46 19.21
N ILE A 960 -25.54 14.04 20.44
CA ILE A 960 -26.49 13.56 21.44
C ILE A 960 -26.45 14.52 22.61
N ALA A 961 -27.50 15.30 22.83
CA ALA A 961 -27.55 16.37 23.81
C ALA A 961 -28.61 16.11 24.89
N ASN A 962 -28.22 16.17 26.16
CA ASN A 962 -29.11 16.13 27.31
C ASN A 962 -28.90 17.39 28.16
N ASN A 963 -29.98 18.08 28.51
CA ASN A 963 -29.94 19.34 29.24
C ASN A 963 -29.01 20.41 28.60
N LEU A 964 -28.98 20.47 27.27
CA LEU A 964 -28.29 21.51 26.50
C LEU A 964 -29.18 22.76 26.39
N THR A 965 -28.66 23.92 26.80
CA THR A 965 -29.34 25.21 26.60
C THR A 965 -28.64 26.00 25.51
N ILE A 966 -29.35 26.35 24.43
CA ILE A 966 -28.86 27.25 23.38
C ILE A 966 -29.67 28.54 23.43
N SER A 967 -29.02 29.68 23.62
CA SER A 967 -29.68 30.99 23.73
C SER A 967 -28.99 32.05 22.89
N ASN A 968 -29.78 32.96 22.31
CA ASN A 968 -29.32 34.06 21.44
C ASN A 968 -28.46 33.63 20.23
N SER A 969 -28.54 32.37 19.80
CA SER A 969 -27.91 31.96 18.55
C SER A 969 -28.73 32.36 17.32
N LYS A 970 -28.08 32.90 16.28
CA LYS A 970 -28.78 33.25 15.02
C LYS A 970 -29.39 32.02 14.36
N VAL A 971 -28.66 30.91 14.36
CA VAL A 971 -29.11 29.60 13.91
C VAL A 971 -28.92 28.60 15.03
N LYS A 972 -30.02 28.05 15.57
CA LYS A 972 -29.94 27.06 16.67
C LYS A 972 -29.17 25.82 16.23
N HIS A 973 -29.58 25.22 15.10
CA HIS A 973 -28.96 24.02 14.53
C HIS A 973 -28.79 24.16 13.02
N LEU A 974 -27.61 23.88 12.49
CA LEU A 974 -27.35 23.71 11.06
C LEU A 974 -26.90 22.27 10.82
N ILE A 975 -27.79 21.46 10.24
CA ILE A 975 -27.62 20.00 10.18
C ILE A 975 -27.68 19.53 8.72
N GLU A 976 -26.56 19.00 8.23
CA GLU A 976 -26.48 18.41 6.90
C GLU A 976 -27.32 17.13 6.78
N GLN A 977 -27.85 16.88 5.59
CA GLN A 977 -28.64 15.71 5.26
C GLN A 977 -27.90 14.40 5.61
N GLY A 978 -28.57 13.54 6.37
CA GLY A 978 -28.02 12.28 6.88
C GLY A 978 -27.49 12.38 8.31
N SER A 979 -27.01 13.56 8.72
CA SER A 979 -26.62 13.85 10.10
C SER A 979 -27.85 14.05 10.99
N LYS A 980 -27.68 13.90 12.31
CA LYS A 980 -28.78 14.03 13.27
C LYS A 980 -28.33 14.58 14.62
N VAL A 981 -29.24 15.29 15.27
CA VAL A 981 -29.14 15.69 16.68
C VAL A 981 -30.20 14.90 17.46
N THR A 982 -29.84 14.35 18.62
CA THR A 982 -30.80 13.78 19.58
C THR A 982 -30.81 14.65 20.83
N GLU A 983 -31.79 15.54 20.97
CA GLU A 983 -31.91 16.51 22.07
C GLU A 983 -32.98 16.04 23.08
N ASN A 984 -32.59 15.69 24.30
CA ASN A 984 -33.46 15.15 25.36
C ASN A 984 -34.36 13.99 24.87
N GLY A 985 -33.78 13.08 24.08
CA GLY A 985 -34.47 11.93 23.48
C GLY A 985 -35.24 12.22 22.18
N LEU A 986 -35.36 13.48 21.76
CA LEU A 986 -36.02 13.87 20.51
C LEU A 986 -35.02 13.94 19.35
N VAL A 987 -35.28 13.22 18.27
CA VAL A 987 -34.40 13.17 17.09
C VAL A 987 -34.75 14.27 16.09
N ILE A 988 -33.78 15.11 15.77
CA ILE A 988 -33.83 16.17 14.76
C ILE A 988 -32.90 15.75 13.61
N LYS A 989 -33.49 15.49 12.44
CA LYS A 989 -32.74 15.07 11.24
C LYS A 989 -32.34 16.27 10.39
N GLY A 990 -31.14 16.20 9.80
CA GLY A 990 -30.66 17.22 8.88
C GLY A 990 -31.41 17.26 7.56
N LYS A 991 -31.54 18.48 7.02
CA LYS A 991 -32.24 18.79 5.76
C LYS A 991 -31.37 19.57 4.78
N GLU A 992 -30.30 20.19 5.28
CA GLU A 992 -29.42 21.03 4.47
C GLU A 992 -28.48 20.18 3.62
N LYS A 993 -28.08 20.68 2.46
CA LYS A 993 -27.15 19.98 1.56
C LYS A 993 -25.85 20.74 1.50
N ASP A 994 -24.75 20.00 1.38
CA ASP A 994 -23.41 20.56 1.17
C ASP A 994 -23.02 21.62 2.22
N VAL A 995 -23.38 21.40 3.49
CA VAL A 995 -23.14 22.37 4.58
C VAL A 995 -21.66 22.75 4.69
N ALA A 996 -20.75 21.81 4.39
CA ALA A 996 -19.32 22.06 4.32
C ALA A 996 -18.93 23.25 3.43
N LYS A 997 -19.63 23.51 2.32
CA LYS A 997 -19.33 24.62 1.39
C LYS A 997 -19.63 26.01 1.97
N LEU A 998 -20.35 26.08 3.09
CA LEU A 998 -20.61 27.35 3.78
C LEU A 998 -19.41 27.80 4.62
N PHE A 999 -18.50 26.87 4.94
CA PHE A 999 -17.39 27.10 5.87
C PHE A 999 -16.01 26.85 5.23
N TYR A 1000 -15.93 26.06 4.15
CA TYR A 1000 -14.67 25.60 3.54
C TYR A 1000 -14.56 25.85 2.04
#